data_AF-A0A1C5J1E8-F1
#
_entry.id   AF-A0A1C5J1E8-F1
#
_cell.length_a   1.000
_cell.length_b   1.000
_cell.length_c   1.000
_cell.angle_alpha   90.00
_cell.angle_beta   90.00
_cell.angle_gamma   90.00
#
_symmetry.space_group_name_H-M   'P 1'
#
loop_
_entity.id
_entity.type
_entity.pdbx_description
1 polymer ?
#
loop_
_entity_poly.entity_id
_entity_poly.type
_entity_poly.pdbx_seq_one_letter_code
_entity_poly.pdbx_strand_id
1 'polypeptide(L)'
;MTDLRVPVDGADPSVERNLVDQLEGPYPGTVRRVVVPLATDGTAPVDWTSRHPLLTAVLRRDLGEESVRVRVTPDGGSALPAGIFAPWSAAGASVPVLAPDTAAEPLVAAFRVTVTVDRAGADGTWTPVTGTAAGALVELAVVEGNLGRLLYALAYEKNRLRRTLREVHAYRTLAYARRDALDRIGADVGVPRFVDELAHDAGTGEVYARRLPDGVREPDAAYAARIGLYRRLLLPTPGAVRRLLNGPGEATDPNAGLFADLPGGARFTLREEDDQFAVAVALVAVGGAQHRANFLAQLRRDRLILPANTPPNNTTHAARALPARRLAETTALRASLRQSYTFDSGHGVAPPLAVALDRAGRVCRALGAGVTWQVKRAQDDTGGSRYELGLGVDVVPPTAAQLADLRTRVLDTARVATADRTAEALITAARAAGVPTTTADPEAAWLWRACGLPTAHRVDSGTLYLSHLPTRGLVVTAPATGAVQAALPVQARFHAPGDPGNNALLVAGLAGAATAWTGAGEAGWTGLTDAQARARWATVPVRPDGQPVLLALAAAGLPAVGTPAPVVTALNQLPDELVETIELPAAFSADLVANQPAAVARLARLVGVLRDNRLAAVLPLVDSGNRVLLVVSVIGLPEAGINLAERRATGFRWYTVGLGGAAGEIKAVGSRTVLRPTAPGLVAVVALSYVRTGRTDPYEFRVELPDGVALTLAQYERLMNVLSRVCPLGVEINTYALRRDHVDLDGDGVAEPLRPAVARTFRQYRQRRARGVYDQL
;
A
#
# COMPACT_ATOMS: atom_id res chain seq x y z
N MET A 1 -15.60 -36.85 20.70
CA MET A 1 -16.10 -37.28 22.04
C MET A 1 -17.53 -36.81 22.13
N THR A 2 -18.41 -37.79 22.06
CA THR A 2 -19.87 -37.69 22.04
C THR A 2 -20.38 -36.99 23.30
N ASP A 3 -21.33 -36.08 23.08
CA ASP A 3 -22.11 -35.35 24.08
C ASP A 3 -22.80 -36.31 25.05
N LEU A 4 -22.22 -36.41 26.25
CA LEU A 4 -22.89 -36.89 27.45
C LEU A 4 -22.85 -35.73 28.45
N ARG A 5 -23.61 -34.68 28.14
CA ARG A 5 -24.06 -33.71 29.14
C ARG A 5 -25.51 -34.04 29.42
N VAL A 6 -25.76 -34.86 30.44
CA VAL A 6 -27.00 -34.71 31.20
C VAL A 6 -26.98 -33.24 31.65
N PRO A 7 -27.92 -32.38 31.21
CA PRO A 7 -27.95 -31.02 31.69
C PRO A 7 -28.24 -31.11 33.20
N VAL A 8 -27.20 -30.90 34.01
CA VAL A 8 -27.29 -30.85 35.48
C VAL A 8 -28.30 -29.77 35.95
N ASP A 9 -28.74 -28.93 35.02
CA ASP A 9 -29.55 -27.74 35.25
C ASP A 9 -30.95 -27.80 34.62
N GLY A 10 -31.43 -28.94 34.15
CA GLY A 10 -32.76 -29.02 33.51
C GLY A 10 -32.85 -28.25 32.18
N ALA A 11 -34.06 -28.12 31.63
CA ALA A 11 -34.31 -27.46 30.35
C ALA A 11 -34.62 -25.95 30.47
N ASP A 12 -34.98 -25.48 31.67
CA ASP A 12 -35.33 -24.07 31.93
C ASP A 12 -34.07 -23.28 32.37
N PRO A 13 -33.87 -22.02 31.93
CA PRO A 13 -32.77 -21.20 32.44
C PRO A 13 -32.87 -20.87 33.94
N SER A 14 -34.07 -20.92 34.53
CA SER A 14 -34.33 -20.60 35.95
C SER A 14 -33.83 -21.68 36.90
N VAL A 15 -32.68 -21.42 37.53
CA VAL A 15 -32.06 -22.33 38.51
C VAL A 15 -33.02 -22.67 39.65
N GLU A 16 -33.72 -21.65 40.16
CA GLU A 16 -34.69 -21.80 41.24
C GLU A 16 -35.83 -22.74 40.83
N ARG A 17 -36.37 -22.59 39.62
CA ARG A 17 -37.42 -23.47 39.10
C ARG A 17 -36.93 -24.91 38.97
N ASN A 18 -35.75 -25.12 38.38
CA ASN A 18 -35.22 -26.48 38.22
C ASN A 18 -34.97 -27.17 39.57
N LEU A 19 -34.52 -26.42 40.60
CA LEU A 19 -34.35 -26.97 41.95
C LEU A 19 -35.70 -27.39 42.58
N VAL A 20 -36.77 -26.65 42.30
CA VAL A 20 -38.13 -27.00 42.75
C VAL A 20 -38.67 -28.21 41.96
N ASP A 21 -38.49 -28.24 40.65
CA ASP A 21 -38.97 -29.32 39.76
C ASP A 21 -38.23 -30.65 39.99
N GLN A 22 -37.03 -30.62 40.58
CA GLN A 22 -36.23 -31.79 40.95
C GLN A 22 -36.55 -32.36 42.35
N LEU A 23 -37.47 -31.76 43.09
CA LEU A 23 -37.90 -32.32 44.37
C LEU A 23 -38.67 -33.62 44.17
N GLU A 24 -38.37 -34.65 44.95
CA GLU A 24 -39.04 -35.95 44.91
C GLU A 24 -39.69 -36.32 46.26
N GLY A 25 -40.57 -37.32 46.25
CA GLY A 25 -41.21 -37.84 47.46
C GLY A 25 -42.16 -36.82 48.12
N PRO A 26 -42.07 -36.58 49.44
CA PRO A 26 -42.99 -35.67 50.14
C PRO A 26 -42.62 -34.19 50.01
N TYR A 27 -41.43 -33.86 49.50
CA TYR A 27 -40.91 -32.49 49.45
C TYR A 27 -41.64 -31.54 48.49
N PRO A 28 -42.15 -31.96 47.32
CA PRO A 28 -42.92 -31.08 46.43
C PRO A 28 -44.14 -30.42 47.08
N GLY A 29 -44.79 -31.07 48.06
CA GLY A 29 -45.92 -30.47 48.79
C GLY A 29 -45.54 -29.30 49.71
N THR A 30 -44.24 -29.12 49.98
CA THR A 30 -43.73 -28.10 50.90
C THR A 30 -43.29 -26.81 50.20
N VAL A 31 -43.13 -26.84 48.86
CA VAL A 31 -42.69 -25.71 48.04
C VAL A 31 -43.66 -25.48 46.89
N ARG A 32 -43.98 -24.22 46.63
CA ARG A 32 -44.74 -23.83 45.44
C ARG A 32 -44.05 -22.64 44.79
N ARG A 33 -43.77 -22.73 43.49
CA ARG A 33 -43.32 -21.59 42.68
C ARG A 33 -44.44 -21.19 41.74
N VAL A 34 -44.88 -19.93 41.80
CA VAL A 34 -45.92 -19.39 40.93
C VAL A 34 -45.40 -18.15 40.23
N VAL A 35 -45.50 -18.11 38.90
CA VAL A 35 -45.17 -16.91 38.12
C VAL A 35 -46.27 -15.87 38.32
N VAL A 36 -45.89 -14.65 38.65
CA VAL A 36 -46.80 -13.51 38.82
C VAL A 36 -46.76 -12.67 37.54
N PRO A 37 -47.88 -12.54 36.81
CA PRO A 37 -47.94 -11.68 35.64
C PRO A 37 -47.66 -10.22 35.98
N LEU A 38 -46.71 -9.62 35.26
CA LEU A 38 -46.44 -8.18 35.32
C LEU A 38 -47.29 -7.48 34.27
N ALA A 39 -48.23 -6.64 34.70
CA ALA A 39 -49.07 -5.83 33.81
C ALA A 39 -48.28 -4.68 33.16
N THR A 40 -48.80 -4.14 32.07
CA THR A 40 -48.14 -3.07 31.30
C THR A 40 -48.03 -1.75 32.05
N ASP A 41 -48.84 -1.54 33.08
CA ASP A 41 -48.78 -0.41 34.01
C ASP A 41 -47.77 -0.62 35.15
N GLY A 42 -47.05 -1.75 35.16
CA GLY A 42 -46.08 -2.11 36.18
C GLY A 42 -46.69 -2.76 37.42
N THR A 43 -47.99 -3.04 37.45
CA THR A 43 -48.63 -3.70 38.59
C THR A 43 -48.54 -5.22 38.50
N ALA A 44 -48.43 -5.89 39.65
CA ALA A 44 -48.35 -7.35 39.74
C ALA A 44 -49.19 -7.84 40.94
N PRO A 45 -50.36 -8.44 40.70
CA PRO A 45 -51.22 -8.96 41.77
C PRO A 45 -50.83 -10.39 42.16
N VAL A 46 -50.74 -10.64 43.47
CA VAL A 46 -50.74 -11.97 44.08
C VAL A 46 -52.13 -12.17 44.67
N ASP A 47 -53.04 -12.75 43.89
CA ASP A 47 -54.48 -12.83 44.18
C ASP A 47 -54.89 -14.04 45.03
N TRP A 48 -53.92 -14.73 45.63
CA TRP A 48 -54.13 -15.87 46.52
C TRP A 48 -53.42 -15.69 47.86
N THR A 49 -53.92 -16.40 48.88
CA THR A 49 -53.24 -16.52 50.18
C THR A 49 -52.01 -17.42 50.04
N SER A 50 -50.83 -16.91 50.40
CA SER A 50 -49.54 -17.59 50.19
C SER A 50 -48.87 -17.95 51.53
N ARG A 51 -48.18 -19.10 51.58
CA ARG A 51 -47.50 -19.59 52.79
C ARG A 51 -46.01 -19.23 52.77
N HIS A 52 -45.54 -18.44 53.74
CA HIS A 52 -44.16 -17.95 53.79
C HIS A 52 -43.64 -17.44 52.43
N PRO A 53 -44.34 -16.52 51.74
CA PRO A 53 -43.98 -16.11 50.39
C PRO A 53 -42.63 -15.38 50.35
N LEU A 54 -41.88 -15.58 49.26
CA LEU A 54 -40.76 -14.75 48.85
C LEU A 54 -41.02 -14.34 47.39
N LEU A 55 -41.21 -13.05 47.16
CA LEU A 55 -41.32 -12.51 45.81
C LEU A 55 -39.92 -12.26 45.25
N THR A 56 -39.61 -12.91 44.14
CA THR A 56 -38.37 -12.78 43.41
C THR A 56 -38.63 -12.13 42.05
N ALA A 57 -37.68 -11.33 41.59
CA ALA A 57 -37.58 -10.97 40.18
C ALA A 57 -36.62 -11.94 39.51
N VAL A 58 -36.98 -12.46 38.35
CA VAL A 58 -36.22 -13.42 37.55
C VAL A 58 -35.86 -12.77 36.22
N LEU A 59 -34.59 -12.82 35.85
CA LEU A 59 -34.12 -12.22 34.61
C LEU A 59 -34.46 -13.11 33.40
N ARG A 60 -34.99 -12.55 32.32
CA ARG A 60 -35.43 -13.34 31.15
C ARG A 60 -34.39 -13.48 30.03
N ARG A 61 -33.29 -12.73 30.10
CA ARG A 61 -32.18 -12.77 29.12
C ARG A 61 -30.84 -12.60 29.80
N ASP A 62 -29.76 -13.00 29.13
CA ASP A 62 -28.41 -12.73 29.60
C ASP A 62 -28.08 -11.23 29.54
N LEU A 63 -27.34 -10.73 30.54
CA LEU A 63 -26.74 -9.40 30.55
C LEU A 63 -25.28 -9.46 30.06
N GLY A 64 -24.86 -8.39 29.38
CA GLY A 64 -23.46 -8.08 29.09
C GLY A 64 -22.85 -7.18 30.17
N GLU A 65 -22.30 -6.03 29.77
CA GLU A 65 -21.81 -4.98 30.68
C GLU A 65 -22.94 -4.18 31.36
N GLU A 66 -24.19 -4.43 31.00
CA GLU A 66 -25.35 -3.72 31.54
C GLU A 66 -25.79 -4.25 32.91
N SER A 67 -26.45 -3.40 33.69
CA SER A 67 -27.10 -3.76 34.97
C SER A 67 -28.60 -3.50 34.91
N VAL A 68 -29.38 -4.30 35.64
CA VAL A 68 -30.84 -4.14 35.74
C VAL A 68 -31.23 -3.98 37.20
N ARG A 69 -32.03 -2.96 37.50
CA ARG A 69 -32.53 -2.63 38.83
C ARG A 69 -34.04 -2.81 38.85
N VAL A 70 -34.55 -3.56 39.82
CA VAL A 70 -35.98 -3.79 40.03
C VAL A 70 -36.36 -3.26 41.40
N ARG A 71 -37.30 -2.32 41.45
CA ARG A 71 -37.87 -1.80 42.70
C ARG A 71 -39.32 -2.22 42.79
N VAL A 72 -39.74 -2.59 44.00
CA VAL A 72 -41.09 -3.03 44.28
C VAL A 72 -41.67 -2.16 45.40
N THR A 73 -42.90 -1.71 45.21
CA THR A 73 -43.66 -0.92 46.18
C THR A 73 -44.96 -1.67 46.48
N PRO A 74 -45.13 -2.23 47.69
CA PRO A 74 -46.40 -2.83 48.10
C PRO A 74 -47.52 -1.79 48.16
N ASP A 75 -48.75 -2.21 47.86
CA ASP A 75 -49.93 -1.34 47.97
C ASP A 75 -50.07 -0.78 49.39
N GLY A 76 -50.17 0.54 49.51
CA GLY A 76 -50.24 1.25 50.80
C GLY A 76 -48.93 1.33 51.58
N GLY A 77 -47.80 0.86 51.02
CA GLY A 77 -46.47 0.88 51.64
C GLY A 77 -45.47 1.79 50.93
N SER A 78 -44.25 1.87 51.47
CA SER A 78 -43.12 2.55 50.86
C SER A 78 -42.34 1.64 49.90
N ALA A 79 -41.63 2.24 48.93
CA ALA A 79 -40.73 1.50 48.04
C ALA A 79 -39.65 0.75 48.84
N LEU A 80 -39.44 -0.52 48.48
CA LEU A 80 -38.44 -1.38 49.11
C LEU A 80 -37.06 -1.19 48.47
N PRO A 81 -35.97 -1.65 49.14
CA PRO A 81 -34.65 -1.72 48.53
C PRO A 81 -34.68 -2.44 47.18
N ALA A 82 -33.95 -1.91 46.20
CA ALA A 82 -33.97 -2.46 44.87
C ALA A 82 -33.21 -3.79 44.78
N GLY A 83 -33.79 -4.78 44.10
CA GLY A 83 -33.04 -5.93 43.60
C GLY A 83 -32.18 -5.52 42.41
N ILE A 84 -30.90 -5.86 42.42
CA ILE A 84 -29.96 -5.48 41.35
C ILE A 84 -29.39 -6.75 40.71
N PHE A 85 -29.61 -6.89 39.41
CA PHE A 85 -28.84 -7.77 38.54
C PHE A 85 -27.60 -7.01 38.07
N ALA A 86 -26.43 -7.45 38.53
CA ALA A 86 -25.15 -6.90 38.12
C ALA A 86 -24.78 -7.36 36.69
N PRO A 87 -23.75 -6.75 36.06
CA PRO A 87 -23.25 -7.19 34.76
C PRO A 87 -22.94 -8.68 34.73
N TRP A 88 -23.11 -9.29 33.56
CA TRP A 88 -22.89 -10.72 33.30
C TRP A 88 -23.86 -11.67 34.01
N SER A 89 -24.95 -11.17 34.59
CA SER A 89 -26.03 -12.01 35.12
C SER A 89 -26.69 -12.82 34.01
N ALA A 90 -26.93 -14.11 34.24
CA ALA A 90 -27.52 -15.00 33.26
C ALA A 90 -29.06 -14.95 33.29
N ALA A 91 -29.70 -15.29 32.17
CA ALA A 91 -31.12 -15.59 32.13
C ALA A 91 -31.46 -16.66 33.20
N GLY A 92 -32.60 -16.50 33.86
CA GLY A 92 -33.03 -17.33 34.97
C GLY A 92 -32.39 -17.01 36.32
N ALA A 93 -31.47 -16.05 36.39
CA ALA A 93 -31.01 -15.52 37.68
C ALA A 93 -32.16 -14.81 38.40
N SER A 94 -32.26 -14.97 39.72
CA SER A 94 -33.31 -14.35 40.52
C SER A 94 -32.78 -13.53 41.71
N VAL A 95 -33.39 -12.37 41.97
CA VAL A 95 -33.09 -11.48 43.10
C VAL A 95 -34.33 -11.30 43.97
N PRO A 96 -34.21 -11.16 45.29
CA PRO A 96 -35.36 -11.02 46.16
C PRO A 96 -35.83 -9.55 46.10
N VAL A 97 -37.13 -9.35 45.96
CA VAL A 97 -37.71 -7.99 45.85
C VAL A 97 -38.75 -7.67 46.92
N LEU A 98 -39.36 -8.70 47.52
CA LEU A 98 -40.22 -8.57 48.70
C LEU A 98 -40.23 -9.88 49.50
N ALA A 99 -40.01 -9.79 50.81
CA ALA A 99 -40.14 -10.89 51.74
C ALA A 99 -41.04 -10.45 52.90
N PRO A 100 -42.35 -10.79 52.89
CA PRO A 100 -43.24 -10.45 53.99
C PRO A 100 -42.79 -11.11 55.29
N ASP A 101 -42.92 -10.37 56.41
CA ASP A 101 -42.69 -10.93 57.73
C ASP A 101 -43.77 -11.98 58.03
N THR A 102 -43.32 -13.17 58.40
CA THR A 102 -44.17 -14.35 58.64
C THR A 102 -43.78 -15.05 59.93
N ALA A 103 -43.13 -14.33 60.86
CA ALA A 103 -42.69 -14.86 62.14
C ALA A 103 -43.85 -15.24 63.07
N ALA A 104 -44.93 -14.45 63.07
CA ALA A 104 -46.13 -14.69 63.88
C ALA A 104 -47.24 -15.43 63.10
N GLU A 105 -47.42 -15.10 61.82
CA GLU A 105 -48.44 -15.70 60.95
C GLU A 105 -47.79 -16.27 59.69
N PRO A 106 -47.88 -17.60 59.44
CA PRO A 106 -47.23 -18.24 58.30
C PRO A 106 -47.97 -18.01 56.97
N LEU A 107 -49.20 -17.52 57.00
CA LEU A 107 -50.04 -17.24 55.83
C LEU A 107 -50.14 -15.74 55.60
N VAL A 108 -49.92 -15.31 54.37
CA VAL A 108 -50.02 -13.91 53.94
C VAL A 108 -51.20 -13.79 52.99
N ALA A 109 -52.13 -12.88 53.30
CA ALA A 109 -53.29 -12.59 52.45
C ALA A 109 -52.87 -12.06 51.07
N ALA A 110 -53.79 -12.09 50.11
CA ALA A 110 -53.56 -11.54 48.77
C ALA A 110 -53.05 -10.09 48.84
N PHE A 111 -52.05 -9.76 48.02
CA PHE A 111 -51.43 -8.44 47.98
C PHE A 111 -51.08 -8.05 46.56
N ARG A 112 -50.93 -6.74 46.31
CA ARG A 112 -50.48 -6.20 45.03
C ARG A 112 -49.23 -5.36 45.24
N VAL A 113 -48.37 -5.40 44.24
CA VAL A 113 -47.17 -4.57 44.20
C VAL A 113 -47.09 -3.78 42.90
N THR A 114 -46.49 -2.60 42.97
CA THR A 114 -46.07 -1.80 41.81
C THR A 114 -44.57 -1.99 41.59
N VAL A 115 -44.17 -2.35 40.38
CA VAL A 115 -42.80 -2.68 39.98
C VAL A 115 -42.27 -1.64 39.01
N THR A 116 -41.08 -1.12 39.31
CA THR A 116 -40.33 -0.24 38.40
C THR A 116 -39.00 -0.90 38.05
N VAL A 117 -38.65 -0.85 36.76
CA VAL A 117 -37.45 -1.49 36.21
C VAL A 117 -36.60 -0.42 35.55
N ASP A 118 -35.32 -0.37 35.92
CA ASP A 118 -34.33 0.50 35.29
C ASP A 118 -33.18 -0.34 34.72
N ARG A 119 -32.54 0.16 33.66
CA ARG A 119 -31.34 -0.43 33.06
C ARG A 119 -30.19 0.60 33.04
N ALA A 120 -28.98 0.15 33.32
CA ALA A 120 -27.77 0.96 33.17
C ALA A 120 -26.80 0.31 32.19
N GLY A 121 -26.23 1.11 31.28
CA GLY A 121 -25.15 0.69 30.39
C GLY A 121 -23.80 0.65 31.11
N ALA A 122 -22.73 0.47 30.33
CA ALA A 122 -21.35 0.49 30.84
C ALA A 122 -20.93 1.86 31.41
N ASP A 123 -21.62 2.94 31.01
CA ASP A 123 -21.45 4.31 31.51
C ASP A 123 -22.05 4.52 32.92
N GLY A 124 -22.84 3.56 33.41
CA GLY A 124 -23.47 3.58 34.74
C GLY A 124 -24.74 4.43 34.82
N THR A 125 -25.21 5.01 33.73
CA THR A 125 -26.40 5.87 33.71
C THR A 125 -27.68 5.03 33.72
N TRP A 126 -28.54 5.22 34.73
CA TRP A 126 -29.81 4.48 34.84
C TRP A 126 -30.90 5.10 33.97
N THR A 127 -31.55 4.28 33.14
CA THR A 127 -32.68 4.66 32.29
C THR A 127 -33.91 3.77 32.61
N PRO A 128 -35.11 4.33 32.73
CA PRO A 128 -36.31 3.56 33.03
C PRO A 128 -36.71 2.66 31.86
N VAL A 129 -37.23 1.47 32.16
CA VAL A 129 -37.78 0.50 31.22
C VAL A 129 -39.26 0.31 31.56
N THR A 130 -40.15 0.66 30.64
CA THR A 130 -41.61 0.69 30.87
C THR A 130 -42.38 -0.25 29.94
N GLY A 131 -43.63 -0.53 30.30
CA GLY A 131 -44.55 -1.31 29.47
C GLY A 131 -44.09 -2.74 29.22
N THR A 132 -44.35 -3.23 28.00
CA THR A 132 -44.01 -4.61 27.59
C THR A 132 -42.51 -4.89 27.61
N ALA A 133 -41.66 -3.87 27.49
CA ALA A 133 -40.20 -4.03 27.57
C ALA A 133 -39.73 -4.43 28.97
N ALA A 134 -40.44 -4.03 30.03
CA ALA A 134 -40.13 -4.44 31.40
C ALA A 134 -40.41 -5.93 31.60
N GLY A 135 -41.58 -6.42 31.15
CA GLY A 135 -41.93 -7.85 31.19
C GLY A 135 -41.12 -8.74 30.24
N ALA A 136 -40.47 -8.16 29.23
CA ALA A 136 -39.49 -8.86 28.39
C ALA A 136 -38.12 -8.99 29.08
N LEU A 137 -37.81 -8.12 30.05
CA LEU A 137 -36.53 -8.11 30.76
C LEU A 137 -36.59 -8.93 32.05
N VAL A 138 -37.68 -8.81 32.81
CA VAL A 138 -37.87 -9.48 34.10
C VAL A 138 -39.24 -10.15 34.19
N GLU A 139 -39.27 -11.30 34.85
CA GLU A 139 -40.45 -12.02 35.31
C GLU A 139 -40.53 -11.89 36.84
N LEU A 140 -41.72 -11.89 37.42
CA LEU A 140 -41.89 -12.01 38.87
C LEU A 140 -42.34 -13.42 39.21
N ALA A 141 -41.84 -13.96 40.32
CA ALA A 141 -42.27 -15.25 40.84
C ALA A 141 -42.40 -15.21 42.36
N VAL A 142 -43.41 -15.88 42.88
CA VAL A 142 -43.57 -16.14 44.31
C VAL A 142 -43.10 -17.55 44.59
N VAL A 143 -42.18 -17.67 45.54
CA VAL A 143 -41.73 -18.93 46.12
C VAL A 143 -42.32 -19.08 47.51
N GLU A 144 -43.07 -20.16 47.74
CA GLU A 144 -43.74 -20.44 49.00
C GLU A 144 -42.99 -21.49 49.82
N GLY A 145 -43.09 -21.35 51.15
CA GLY A 145 -42.54 -22.28 52.13
C GLY A 145 -41.07 -22.06 52.49
N ASN A 146 -40.68 -22.52 53.68
CA ASN A 146 -39.31 -22.39 54.18
C ASN A 146 -38.30 -23.18 53.33
N LEU A 147 -38.69 -24.37 52.84
CA LEU A 147 -37.85 -25.12 51.89
C LEU A 147 -37.68 -24.34 50.58
N GLY A 148 -38.72 -23.65 50.09
CA GLY A 148 -38.64 -22.81 48.90
C GLY A 148 -37.68 -21.63 49.08
N ARG A 149 -37.76 -20.93 50.23
CA ARG A 149 -36.82 -19.87 50.60
C ARG A 149 -35.37 -20.38 50.70
N LEU A 150 -35.15 -21.59 51.21
CA LEU A 150 -33.84 -22.24 51.25
C LEU A 150 -33.32 -22.57 49.84
N LEU A 151 -34.16 -23.16 48.98
CA LEU A 151 -33.81 -23.45 47.59
C LEU A 151 -33.49 -22.17 46.81
N TYR A 152 -34.21 -21.09 47.08
CA TYR A 152 -33.88 -19.77 46.54
C TYR A 152 -32.48 -19.32 46.97
N ALA A 153 -32.13 -19.42 48.26
CA ALA A 153 -30.79 -19.02 48.74
C ALA A 153 -29.68 -19.83 48.05
N LEU A 154 -29.89 -21.14 47.85
CA LEU A 154 -28.97 -22.00 47.09
C LEU A 154 -28.90 -21.59 45.61
N ALA A 155 -30.05 -21.29 44.99
CA ALA A 155 -30.12 -20.80 43.61
C ALA A 155 -29.38 -19.46 43.46
N TYR A 156 -29.53 -18.55 44.42
CA TYR A 156 -28.86 -17.25 44.44
C TYR A 156 -27.34 -17.39 44.46
N GLU A 157 -26.79 -18.24 45.34
CA GLU A 157 -25.35 -18.50 45.39
C GLU A 157 -24.83 -19.14 44.09
N LYS A 158 -25.57 -20.11 43.53
CA LYS A 158 -25.25 -20.69 42.22
C LYS A 158 -25.26 -19.64 41.11
N ASN A 159 -26.23 -18.74 41.11
CA ASN A 159 -26.30 -17.62 40.17
C ASN A 159 -25.15 -16.64 40.35
N ARG A 160 -24.74 -16.34 41.60
CA ARG A 160 -23.58 -15.51 41.94
C ARG A 160 -22.28 -16.11 41.41
N LEU A 161 -22.07 -17.42 41.58
CA LEU A 161 -20.91 -18.13 41.06
C LEU A 161 -20.90 -18.12 39.53
N ARG A 162 -22.03 -18.41 38.88
CA ARG A 162 -22.15 -18.35 37.41
C ARG A 162 -21.85 -16.96 36.87
N ARG A 163 -22.38 -15.91 37.50
CA ARG A 163 -22.08 -14.51 37.12
C ARG A 163 -20.58 -14.23 37.19
N THR A 164 -19.95 -14.59 38.30
CA THR A 164 -18.50 -14.38 38.50
C THR A 164 -17.68 -15.13 37.44
N LEU A 165 -18.06 -16.38 37.11
CA LEU A 165 -17.43 -17.14 36.05
C LEU A 165 -17.62 -16.51 34.66
N ARG A 166 -18.80 -15.97 34.35
CA ARG A 166 -19.08 -15.26 33.10
C ARG A 166 -18.26 -13.97 32.98
N GLU A 167 -18.13 -13.22 34.07
CA GLU A 167 -17.29 -12.02 34.16
C GLU A 167 -15.80 -12.35 33.93
N VAL A 168 -15.26 -13.36 34.63
CA VAL A 168 -13.88 -13.83 34.44
C VAL A 168 -13.66 -14.32 33.01
N HIS A 169 -14.64 -15.02 32.42
CA HIS A 169 -14.57 -15.45 31.03
C HIS A 169 -14.55 -14.27 30.06
N ALA A 170 -15.38 -13.26 30.28
CA ALA A 170 -15.40 -12.04 29.47
C ALA A 170 -14.03 -11.33 29.51
N TYR A 171 -13.42 -11.20 30.69
CA TYR A 171 -12.11 -10.56 30.89
C TYR A 171 -10.94 -11.29 30.23
N ARG A 172 -11.10 -12.56 29.80
CA ARG A 172 -10.09 -13.27 28.98
C ARG A 172 -10.10 -12.83 27.51
N THR A 173 -11.10 -12.07 27.10
CA THR A 173 -11.21 -11.52 25.74
C THR A 173 -10.81 -10.05 25.72
N LEU A 174 -10.13 -9.63 24.65
CA LEU A 174 -9.61 -8.26 24.55
C LEU A 174 -10.71 -7.18 24.62
N ALA A 175 -11.91 -7.48 24.12
CA ALA A 175 -13.03 -6.52 24.10
C ALA A 175 -13.45 -6.08 25.51
N TYR A 176 -13.44 -7.00 26.47
CA TYR A 176 -13.93 -6.76 27.84
C TYR A 176 -12.82 -6.75 28.89
N ALA A 177 -11.58 -7.11 28.52
CA ALA A 177 -10.44 -7.03 29.44
C ALA A 177 -10.20 -5.58 29.90
N ARG A 178 -9.97 -5.41 31.20
CA ARG A 178 -9.65 -4.14 31.86
C ARG A 178 -8.53 -4.36 32.88
N ARG A 179 -7.77 -3.32 33.20
CA ARG A 179 -6.74 -3.31 34.24
C ARG A 179 -5.78 -4.51 34.11
N ASP A 180 -5.57 -5.27 35.19
CA ASP A 180 -4.64 -6.41 35.27
C ASP A 180 -4.94 -7.51 34.23
N ALA A 181 -6.21 -7.75 33.89
CA ALA A 181 -6.55 -8.72 32.85
C ALA A 181 -6.01 -8.28 31.48
N LEU A 182 -6.06 -6.98 31.18
CA LEU A 182 -5.52 -6.40 29.95
C LEU A 182 -3.98 -6.44 29.95
N ASP A 183 -3.36 -6.16 31.09
CA ASP A 183 -1.90 -6.21 31.25
C ASP A 183 -1.36 -7.65 31.04
N ARG A 184 -2.06 -8.68 31.53
CA ARG A 184 -1.74 -10.09 31.26
C ARG A 184 -1.85 -10.43 29.77
N ILE A 185 -2.91 -9.98 29.09
CA ILE A 185 -3.05 -10.19 27.64
C ILE A 185 -1.91 -9.48 26.88
N GLY A 186 -1.51 -8.29 27.32
CA GLY A 186 -0.36 -7.56 26.76
C GLY A 186 0.95 -8.33 26.92
N ALA A 187 1.20 -8.87 28.12
CA ALA A 187 2.36 -9.73 28.39
C ALA A 187 2.39 -10.98 27.48
N ASP A 188 1.23 -11.61 27.26
CA ASP A 188 1.10 -12.77 26.36
C ASP A 188 1.49 -12.44 24.91
N VAL A 189 1.36 -11.20 24.45
CA VAL A 189 1.81 -10.79 23.11
C VAL A 189 3.16 -10.06 23.11
N GLY A 190 3.73 -9.78 24.29
CA GLY A 190 4.99 -9.05 24.47
C GLY A 190 4.84 -7.53 24.27
N VAL A 191 3.67 -6.98 24.58
CA VAL A 191 3.34 -5.56 24.41
C VAL A 191 3.04 -5.00 25.81
N PRO A 192 4.01 -4.37 26.49
CA PRO A 192 3.80 -3.80 27.82
C PRO A 192 3.09 -2.45 27.72
N ARG A 193 2.38 -2.06 28.80
CA ARG A 193 1.79 -0.72 28.94
C ARG A 193 2.88 0.35 28.97
N PHE A 194 2.61 1.51 28.36
CA PHE A 194 3.59 2.60 28.38
C PHE A 194 3.72 3.25 29.76
N VAL A 195 4.96 3.61 30.09
CA VAL A 195 5.34 4.39 31.27
C VAL A 195 5.94 5.75 30.87
N ASP A 196 5.99 6.01 29.57
CA ASP A 196 6.61 7.15 28.92
C ASP A 196 5.82 7.55 27.65
N GLU A 197 5.98 8.79 27.23
CA GLU A 197 5.43 9.37 26.00
C GLU A 197 6.55 9.93 25.13
N LEU A 198 6.33 10.04 23.83
CA LEU A 198 7.28 10.68 22.92
C LEU A 198 7.07 12.20 22.97
N ALA A 199 8.16 12.93 23.12
CA ALA A 199 8.19 14.40 23.11
C ALA A 199 9.21 14.90 22.09
N HIS A 200 8.95 16.08 21.53
CA HIS A 200 9.87 16.81 20.66
C HIS A 200 10.49 18.00 21.40
N ASP A 201 11.74 18.31 21.11
CA ASP A 201 12.42 19.53 21.52
C ASP A 201 12.70 20.42 20.29
N ALA A 202 11.95 21.51 20.16
CA ALA A 202 12.09 22.46 19.05
C ALA A 202 13.48 23.13 18.96
N GLY A 203 14.21 23.26 20.07
CA GLY A 203 15.53 23.89 20.10
C GLY A 203 16.62 23.01 19.49
N THR A 204 16.55 21.70 19.74
CA THR A 204 17.52 20.71 19.25
C THR A 204 17.02 19.96 18.01
N GLY A 205 15.70 19.91 17.78
CA GLY A 205 15.03 19.12 16.75
C GLY A 205 15.06 17.62 17.03
N GLU A 206 15.18 17.22 18.30
CA GLU A 206 15.25 15.81 18.73
C GLU A 206 13.91 15.30 19.25
N VAL A 207 13.65 14.01 19.02
CA VAL A 207 12.49 13.29 19.58
C VAL A 207 12.98 12.31 20.63
N TYR A 208 12.46 12.39 21.85
CA TYR A 208 12.89 11.58 23.00
C TYR A 208 11.70 11.04 23.80
N ALA A 209 11.96 10.01 24.62
CA ALA A 209 10.96 9.45 25.52
C ALA A 209 10.96 10.20 26.86
N ARG A 210 9.84 10.82 27.21
CA ARG A 210 9.60 11.49 28.50
C ARG A 210 8.78 10.57 29.40
N ARG A 211 9.25 10.31 30.61
CA ARG A 211 8.51 9.49 31.59
C ARG A 211 7.19 10.18 31.96
N LEU A 212 6.11 9.40 32.03
CA LEU A 212 4.81 9.89 32.48
C LEU A 212 4.86 10.24 33.98
N PRO A 213 4.05 11.22 34.43
CA PRO A 213 3.95 11.56 35.85
C PRO A 213 3.50 10.37 36.72
N ASP A 214 3.92 10.35 37.98
CA ASP A 214 3.52 9.30 38.92
C ASP A 214 2.00 9.21 39.06
N GLY A 215 1.47 7.99 38.97
CA GLY A 215 0.02 7.72 39.01
C GLY A 215 -0.70 7.84 37.65
N VAL A 216 -0.07 8.43 36.63
CA VAL A 216 -0.61 8.48 35.27
C VAL A 216 -0.23 7.20 34.51
N ARG A 217 -1.22 6.56 33.88
CA ARG A 217 -1.03 5.35 33.07
C ARG A 217 -1.71 5.52 31.71
N GLU A 218 -1.18 4.84 30.71
CA GLU A 218 -1.85 4.68 29.41
C GLU A 218 -3.30 4.19 29.62
N PRO A 219 -4.33 4.83 29.05
CA PRO A 219 -5.72 4.40 29.19
C PRO A 219 -5.96 2.98 28.62
N ASP A 220 -6.85 2.21 29.26
CA ASP A 220 -7.16 0.84 28.85
C ASP A 220 -7.63 0.75 27.38
N ALA A 221 -8.39 1.73 26.88
CA ALA A 221 -8.85 1.76 25.50
C ALA A 221 -7.68 1.90 24.49
N ALA A 222 -6.74 2.81 24.77
CA ALA A 222 -5.55 3.01 23.93
C ALA A 222 -4.64 1.77 23.95
N TYR A 223 -4.43 1.20 25.14
CA TYR A 223 -3.62 0.00 25.31
C TYR A 223 -4.25 -1.23 24.64
N ALA A 224 -5.57 -1.41 24.76
CA ALA A 224 -6.29 -2.50 24.09
C ALA A 224 -6.21 -2.39 22.57
N ALA A 225 -6.29 -1.17 22.01
CA ALA A 225 -6.11 -0.94 20.58
C ALA A 225 -4.71 -1.37 20.11
N ARG A 226 -3.67 -1.05 20.90
CA ARG A 226 -2.28 -1.44 20.63
C ARG A 226 -2.07 -2.96 20.68
N ILE A 227 -2.62 -3.64 21.70
CA ILE A 227 -2.59 -5.10 21.81
C ILE A 227 -3.32 -5.76 20.63
N GLY A 228 -4.43 -5.17 20.17
CA GLY A 228 -5.25 -5.67 19.07
C GLY A 228 -4.47 -5.93 17.78
N LEU A 229 -3.42 -5.14 17.54
CA LEU A 229 -2.54 -5.28 16.37
C LEU A 229 -1.77 -6.62 16.34
N TYR A 230 -1.47 -7.20 17.51
CA TYR A 230 -0.60 -8.37 17.64
C TYR A 230 -1.34 -9.69 17.90
N ARG A 231 -2.65 -9.63 18.19
CA ARG A 231 -3.50 -10.81 18.43
C ARG A 231 -3.87 -11.57 17.14
N ARG A 232 -3.86 -10.91 15.98
CA ARG A 232 -4.31 -11.49 14.70
C ARG A 232 -3.12 -12.02 13.89
N LEU A 233 -3.32 -13.17 13.23
CA LEU A 233 -2.44 -13.60 12.14
C LEU A 233 -2.77 -12.73 10.93
N LEU A 234 -1.82 -11.87 10.53
CA LEU A 234 -1.98 -10.97 9.39
C LEU A 234 -1.12 -11.50 8.24
N LEU A 235 -1.78 -11.84 7.14
CA LEU A 235 -1.09 -12.05 5.86
C LEU A 235 -0.96 -10.69 5.17
N PRO A 236 0.25 -10.25 4.81
CA PRO A 236 0.48 -8.91 4.28
C PRO A 236 0.10 -8.83 2.80
N THR A 237 -1.18 -9.02 2.49
CA THR A 237 -1.72 -8.78 1.15
C THR A 237 -2.11 -7.31 1.01
N PRO A 238 -2.11 -6.73 -0.21
CA PRO A 238 -2.44 -5.33 -0.42
C PRO A 238 -3.81 -4.95 0.17
N GLY A 239 -4.80 -5.83 -0.02
CA GLY A 239 -6.14 -5.65 0.54
C GLY A 239 -6.19 -5.75 2.06
N ALA A 240 -5.34 -6.58 2.69
CA ALA A 240 -5.24 -6.68 4.14
C ALA A 240 -4.58 -5.44 4.75
N VAL A 241 -3.48 -4.95 4.15
CA VAL A 241 -2.82 -3.71 4.58
C VAL A 241 -3.77 -2.52 4.44
N ARG A 242 -4.46 -2.40 3.30
CA ARG A 242 -5.43 -1.32 3.06
C ARG A 242 -6.58 -1.35 4.07
N ARG A 243 -7.14 -2.54 4.35
CA ARG A 243 -8.21 -2.70 5.34
C ARG A 243 -7.75 -2.38 6.75
N LEU A 244 -6.50 -2.69 7.09
CA LEU A 244 -5.93 -2.39 8.40
C LEU A 244 -5.74 -0.87 8.59
N LEU A 245 -5.24 -0.18 7.57
CA LEU A 245 -5.02 1.27 7.60
C LEU A 245 -6.32 2.08 7.52
N ASN A 246 -7.24 1.69 6.62
CA ASN A 246 -8.40 2.51 6.25
C ASN A 246 -9.76 1.95 6.69
N GLY A 247 -9.82 0.68 7.09
CA GLY A 247 -11.09 -0.01 7.36
C GLY A 247 -11.82 -0.41 6.06
N PRO A 248 -13.10 -0.81 6.16
CA PRO A 248 -13.96 -0.98 4.99
C PRO A 248 -14.28 0.37 4.30
N GLY A 249 -14.79 0.33 3.07
CA GLY A 249 -15.22 1.51 2.32
C GLY A 249 -14.32 1.87 1.13
N GLU A 250 -14.87 2.68 0.24
CA GLU A 250 -14.23 3.20 -0.96
C GLU A 250 -13.21 4.31 -0.64
N ALA A 251 -12.46 4.76 -1.64
CA ALA A 251 -11.42 5.79 -1.45
C ALA A 251 -11.97 7.13 -0.94
N THR A 252 -13.25 7.43 -1.22
CA THR A 252 -13.94 8.66 -0.81
C THR A 252 -14.59 8.58 0.57
N ASP A 253 -14.69 7.39 1.16
CA ASP A 253 -15.34 7.20 2.46
C ASP A 253 -14.42 7.64 3.62
N PRO A 254 -14.96 8.16 4.73
CA PRO A 254 -14.13 8.47 5.90
C PRO A 254 -13.41 7.22 6.41
N ASN A 255 -12.18 7.40 6.90
CA ASN A 255 -11.38 6.32 7.45
C ASN A 255 -12.11 5.66 8.64
N ALA A 256 -12.33 4.35 8.52
CA ALA A 256 -12.98 3.53 9.55
C ALA A 256 -12.03 2.46 10.11
N GLY A 257 -10.73 2.59 9.83
CA GLY A 257 -9.67 1.67 10.23
C GLY A 257 -8.99 2.07 11.54
N LEU A 258 -7.73 1.65 11.69
CA LEU A 258 -6.91 2.00 12.86
C LEU A 258 -6.61 3.50 13.00
N PHE A 259 -6.90 4.26 11.95
CA PHE A 259 -6.61 5.69 11.82
C PHE A 259 -7.89 6.51 11.58
N ALA A 260 -9.01 6.08 12.16
CA ALA A 260 -10.27 6.83 12.11
C ALA A 260 -10.19 8.20 12.80
N ASP A 261 -9.15 8.43 13.61
CA ASP A 261 -8.82 9.69 14.29
C ASP A 261 -8.00 10.67 13.44
N LEU A 262 -7.77 10.39 12.15
CA LEU A 262 -7.08 11.33 11.26
C LEU A 262 -7.94 12.55 10.95
N PRO A 263 -7.32 13.74 10.79
CA PRO A 263 -8.03 14.95 10.36
C PRO A 263 -8.85 14.71 9.08
N GLY A 264 -10.11 15.15 9.08
CA GLY A 264 -11.01 15.02 7.94
C GLY A 264 -11.36 13.58 7.54
N GLY A 265 -11.02 12.57 8.36
CA GLY A 265 -11.24 11.16 8.02
C GLY A 265 -10.36 10.67 6.87
N ALA A 266 -9.17 11.25 6.69
CA ALA A 266 -8.28 10.95 5.58
C ALA A 266 -7.88 9.46 5.52
N ARG A 267 -7.79 8.93 4.29
CA ARG A 267 -7.39 7.55 4.01
C ARG A 267 -5.97 7.49 3.44
N PHE A 268 -5.26 6.42 3.76
CA PHE A 268 -3.97 6.09 3.16
C PHE A 268 -4.13 5.54 1.74
N THR A 269 -3.22 5.93 0.86
CA THR A 269 -3.06 5.30 -0.46
C THR A 269 -1.86 4.36 -0.43
N LEU A 270 -2.05 3.14 -0.94
CA LEU A 270 -0.97 2.18 -1.15
C LEU A 270 -0.63 2.15 -2.63
N ARG A 271 0.61 2.53 -2.97
CA ARG A 271 1.13 2.40 -4.34
C ARG A 271 2.06 1.20 -4.42
N GLU A 272 1.76 0.31 -5.36
CA GLU A 272 2.55 -0.89 -5.68
C GLU A 272 2.90 -0.95 -7.17
N GLU A 273 2.49 0.05 -7.96
CA GLU A 273 2.91 0.13 -9.36
C GLU A 273 4.42 0.30 -9.43
N ASP A 274 5.10 -0.61 -10.11
CA ASP A 274 6.55 -0.67 -10.09
C ASP A 274 7.22 -0.07 -11.33
N ASP A 275 8.39 0.51 -11.09
CA ASP A 275 9.36 0.89 -12.11
C ASP A 275 10.23 -0.33 -12.45
N GLN A 276 9.65 -1.22 -13.25
CA GLN A 276 10.36 -2.39 -13.77
C GLN A 276 11.73 -2.02 -14.37
N PHE A 277 12.72 -2.87 -14.11
CA PHE A 277 14.03 -2.74 -14.73
C PHE A 277 13.91 -2.82 -16.26
N ALA A 278 14.50 -1.83 -16.92
CA ALA A 278 14.73 -1.86 -18.34
C ALA A 278 15.85 -2.86 -18.69
N VAL A 279 15.67 -3.64 -19.76
CA VAL A 279 16.67 -4.60 -20.25
C VAL A 279 16.96 -4.38 -21.73
N ALA A 280 18.23 -4.46 -22.11
CA ALA A 280 18.68 -4.48 -23.50
C ALA A 280 19.86 -5.44 -23.65
N VAL A 281 19.95 -6.10 -24.82
CA VAL A 281 20.97 -7.13 -25.09
C VAL A 281 21.61 -6.85 -26.44
N ALA A 282 22.95 -6.77 -26.49
CA ALA A 282 23.72 -6.70 -27.74
C ALA A 282 24.60 -7.94 -27.91
N LEU A 283 24.75 -8.41 -29.14
CA LEU A 283 25.62 -9.54 -29.46
C LEU A 283 26.98 -9.08 -30.01
N VAL A 284 28.06 -9.60 -29.43
CA VAL A 284 29.44 -9.34 -29.85
C VAL A 284 30.09 -10.66 -30.26
N ALA A 285 30.48 -10.77 -31.53
CA ALA A 285 31.27 -11.92 -32.02
C ALA A 285 32.77 -11.72 -31.74
N VAL A 286 33.41 -12.71 -31.13
CA VAL A 286 34.81 -12.66 -30.72
C VAL A 286 35.61 -13.68 -31.51
N GLY A 287 36.69 -13.25 -32.16
CA GLY A 287 37.56 -14.13 -32.94
C GLY A 287 37.02 -14.58 -34.31
N GLY A 288 35.77 -14.25 -34.65
CA GLY A 288 35.21 -14.49 -35.98
C GLY A 288 33.75 -14.02 -36.11
N ALA A 289 33.46 -13.21 -37.13
CA ALA A 289 32.11 -12.66 -37.36
C ALA A 289 31.05 -13.75 -37.62
N GLN A 290 31.48 -14.92 -38.10
CA GLN A 290 30.63 -16.07 -38.40
C GLN A 290 29.90 -16.60 -37.16
N HIS A 291 30.46 -16.45 -35.95
CA HIS A 291 29.79 -16.89 -34.72
C HIS A 291 28.43 -16.22 -34.54
N ARG A 292 28.36 -14.90 -34.79
CA ARG A 292 27.11 -14.13 -34.72
C ARG A 292 26.18 -14.47 -35.87
N ALA A 293 26.67 -14.53 -37.10
CA ALA A 293 25.86 -14.87 -38.28
C ALA A 293 25.21 -16.27 -38.14
N ASN A 294 25.97 -17.27 -37.72
CA ASN A 294 25.48 -18.64 -37.52
C ASN A 294 24.43 -18.71 -36.41
N PHE A 295 24.65 -18.00 -35.29
CA PHE A 295 23.70 -17.94 -34.19
C PHE A 295 22.36 -17.30 -34.61
N LEU A 296 22.39 -16.18 -35.33
CA LEU A 296 21.17 -15.52 -35.81
C LEU A 296 20.43 -16.38 -36.85
N ALA A 297 21.15 -17.05 -37.74
CA ALA A 297 20.57 -18.04 -38.66
C ALA A 297 19.93 -19.21 -37.91
N GLN A 298 20.58 -19.72 -36.86
CA GLN A 298 20.02 -20.76 -35.99
C GLN A 298 18.74 -20.29 -35.28
N LEU A 299 18.72 -19.05 -34.75
CA LEU A 299 17.52 -18.49 -34.11
C LEU A 299 16.33 -18.46 -35.08
N ARG A 300 16.52 -18.00 -36.32
CA ARG A 300 15.46 -17.99 -37.34
C ARG A 300 14.94 -19.40 -37.65
N ARG A 301 15.86 -20.35 -37.80
CA ARG A 301 15.53 -21.75 -38.11
C ARG A 301 14.75 -22.41 -36.97
N ASP A 302 15.23 -22.27 -35.74
CA ASP A 302 14.81 -23.14 -34.63
C ASP A 302 13.85 -22.47 -33.64
N ARG A 303 13.88 -21.13 -33.49
CA ARG A 303 13.23 -20.43 -32.36
C ARG A 303 12.22 -19.35 -32.77
N LEU A 304 12.52 -18.51 -33.76
CA LEU A 304 11.66 -17.38 -34.10
C LEU A 304 10.37 -17.82 -34.78
N ILE A 305 9.30 -17.04 -34.60
CA ILE A 305 8.07 -17.17 -35.36
C ILE A 305 8.23 -16.32 -36.62
N LEU A 306 8.16 -16.96 -37.78
CA LEU A 306 8.12 -16.32 -39.10
C LEU A 306 6.65 -16.21 -39.55
N PRO A 307 5.97 -15.07 -39.37
CA PRO A 307 4.51 -15.00 -39.52
C PRO A 307 4.05 -14.99 -40.97
N ALA A 308 4.85 -14.47 -41.90
CA ALA A 308 4.50 -14.42 -43.31
C ALA A 308 4.25 -15.84 -43.88
N ASN A 309 3.22 -15.97 -44.72
CA ASN A 309 2.86 -17.22 -45.37
C ASN A 309 3.58 -17.37 -46.71
N THR A 310 4.88 -17.64 -46.65
CA THR A 310 5.73 -17.86 -47.84
C THR A 310 6.23 -19.31 -47.85
N PRO A 311 6.52 -19.89 -49.04
CA PRO A 311 7.09 -21.24 -49.11
C PRO A 311 8.35 -21.44 -48.24
N PRO A 312 9.34 -20.51 -48.23
CA PRO A 312 10.51 -20.66 -47.36
C PRO A 312 10.18 -20.71 -45.86
N ASN A 313 9.26 -19.88 -45.40
CA ASN A 313 8.86 -19.85 -43.99
C ASN A 313 8.08 -21.12 -43.62
N ASN A 314 7.22 -21.60 -44.51
CA ASN A 314 6.46 -22.83 -44.31
C ASN A 314 7.39 -24.05 -44.21
N THR A 315 8.37 -24.17 -45.11
CA THR A 315 9.39 -25.22 -45.05
C THR A 315 10.22 -25.11 -43.77
N THR A 316 10.62 -23.90 -43.36
CA THR A 316 11.40 -23.70 -42.13
C THR A 316 10.65 -24.17 -40.89
N HIS A 317 9.35 -23.85 -40.75
CA HIS A 317 8.54 -24.31 -39.62
C HIS A 317 8.27 -25.81 -39.67
N ALA A 318 8.00 -26.37 -40.85
CA ALA A 318 7.74 -27.79 -41.04
C ALA A 318 8.96 -28.66 -40.70
N ALA A 319 10.18 -28.14 -40.94
CA ALA A 319 11.43 -28.85 -40.64
C ALA A 319 11.79 -28.87 -39.15
N ARG A 320 11.05 -28.19 -38.26
CA ARG A 320 11.37 -28.14 -36.83
C ARG A 320 10.99 -29.44 -36.14
N ALA A 321 11.90 -29.97 -35.34
CA ALA A 321 11.66 -31.11 -34.46
C ALA A 321 10.79 -30.72 -33.25
N LEU A 322 9.52 -30.41 -33.49
CA LEU A 322 8.53 -30.06 -32.47
C LEU A 322 7.41 -31.12 -32.41
N PRO A 323 6.81 -31.39 -31.24
CA PRO A 323 5.62 -32.23 -31.15
C PRO A 323 4.49 -31.68 -32.03
N ALA A 324 3.69 -32.56 -32.65
CA ALA A 324 2.64 -32.17 -33.60
C ALA A 324 1.69 -31.09 -33.04
N ARG A 325 1.33 -31.19 -31.75
CA ARG A 325 0.52 -30.19 -31.06
C ARG A 325 1.17 -28.80 -31.05
N ARG A 326 2.47 -28.69 -30.77
CA ARG A 326 3.21 -27.41 -30.76
C ARG A 326 3.34 -26.82 -32.16
N LEU A 327 3.50 -27.66 -33.18
CA LEU A 327 3.52 -27.23 -34.57
C LEU A 327 2.15 -26.69 -35.01
N ALA A 328 1.06 -27.33 -34.61
CA ALA A 328 -0.30 -26.86 -34.84
C ALA A 328 -0.57 -25.52 -34.12
N GLU A 329 -0.20 -25.40 -32.84
CA GLU A 329 -0.28 -24.14 -32.06
C GLU A 329 0.49 -23.01 -32.75
N THR A 330 1.71 -23.28 -33.21
CA THR A 330 2.55 -22.31 -33.93
C THR A 330 1.91 -21.91 -35.27
N THR A 331 1.34 -22.86 -36.00
CA THR A 331 0.68 -22.60 -37.30
C THR A 331 -0.59 -21.75 -37.11
N ALA A 332 -1.39 -22.06 -36.08
CA ALA A 332 -2.55 -21.27 -35.71
C ALA A 332 -2.17 -19.85 -35.28
N LEU A 333 -1.11 -19.70 -34.47
CA LEU A 333 -0.58 -18.39 -34.08
C LEU A 333 -0.14 -17.56 -35.30
N ARG A 334 0.60 -18.17 -36.24
CA ARG A 334 1.01 -17.50 -37.49
C ARG A 334 -0.21 -17.05 -38.30
N ALA A 335 -1.25 -17.87 -38.38
CA ALA A 335 -2.49 -17.52 -39.08
C ALA A 335 -3.25 -16.37 -38.41
N SER A 336 -3.38 -16.40 -37.07
CA SER A 336 -4.08 -15.35 -36.31
C SER A 336 -3.33 -14.01 -36.35
N LEU A 337 -1.99 -14.02 -36.32
CA LEU A 337 -1.18 -12.81 -36.48
C LEU A 337 -1.44 -12.11 -37.82
N ARG A 338 -1.51 -12.87 -38.92
CA ARG A 338 -1.76 -12.32 -40.26
C ARG A 338 -3.14 -11.67 -40.43
N GLN A 339 -4.09 -11.90 -39.51
CA GLN A 339 -5.39 -11.24 -39.54
C GLN A 339 -5.33 -9.79 -39.04
N SER A 340 -4.28 -9.39 -38.31
CA SER A 340 -4.15 -8.04 -37.75
C SER A 340 -2.81 -7.37 -38.04
N TYR A 341 -1.87 -8.07 -38.67
CA TYR A 341 -0.54 -7.54 -38.97
C TYR A 341 -0.09 -7.97 -40.35
N THR A 342 0.56 -7.04 -41.05
CA THR A 342 1.28 -7.32 -42.31
C THR A 342 2.76 -7.46 -42.03
N PHE A 343 3.31 -8.63 -42.36
CA PHE A 343 4.73 -8.97 -42.18
C PHE A 343 5.40 -9.26 -43.52
N ASP A 344 6.60 -8.71 -43.71
CA ASP A 344 7.46 -9.11 -44.81
C ASP A 344 8.04 -10.52 -44.59
N SER A 345 8.51 -11.14 -45.67
CA SER A 345 8.96 -12.54 -45.68
C SER A 345 10.10 -12.81 -44.70
N GLY A 346 11.01 -11.84 -44.51
CA GLY A 346 12.15 -11.93 -43.60
C GLY A 346 11.85 -11.60 -42.13
N HIS A 347 10.63 -11.15 -41.81
CA HIS A 347 10.31 -10.74 -40.44
C HIS A 347 10.14 -11.95 -39.51
N GLY A 348 11.13 -12.16 -38.64
CA GLY A 348 11.08 -13.09 -37.52
C GLY A 348 10.86 -12.37 -36.19
N VAL A 349 10.05 -12.95 -35.32
CA VAL A 349 9.77 -12.43 -33.97
C VAL A 349 9.88 -13.53 -32.93
N ALA A 350 10.32 -13.20 -31.71
CA ALA A 350 10.39 -14.15 -30.62
C ALA A 350 8.98 -14.68 -30.26
N PRO A 351 8.83 -15.96 -29.84
CA PRO A 351 7.51 -16.51 -29.51
C PRO A 351 6.69 -15.72 -28.47
N PRO A 352 7.26 -15.21 -27.37
CA PRO A 352 6.50 -14.39 -26.44
C PRO A 352 5.99 -13.08 -27.06
N LEU A 353 6.81 -12.44 -27.92
CA LEU A 353 6.40 -11.25 -28.68
C LEU A 353 5.25 -11.57 -29.64
N ALA A 354 5.35 -12.68 -30.36
CA ALA A 354 4.29 -13.15 -31.27
C ALA A 354 2.95 -13.36 -30.54
N VAL A 355 2.97 -13.98 -29.36
CA VAL A 355 1.76 -14.19 -28.55
C VAL A 355 1.18 -12.86 -28.05
N ALA A 356 2.02 -11.91 -27.63
CA ALA A 356 1.56 -10.61 -27.15
C ALA A 356 0.96 -9.76 -28.28
N LEU A 357 1.58 -9.77 -29.48
CA LEU A 357 1.03 -9.14 -30.68
C LEU A 357 -0.31 -9.78 -31.09
N ASP A 358 -0.41 -11.12 -31.03
CA ASP A 358 -1.65 -11.84 -31.32
C ASP A 358 -2.79 -11.43 -30.38
N ARG A 359 -2.52 -11.30 -29.08
CA ARG A 359 -3.50 -10.80 -28.10
C ARG A 359 -3.98 -9.40 -28.44
N ALA A 360 -3.09 -8.49 -28.80
CA ALA A 360 -3.47 -7.14 -29.22
C ALA A 360 -4.34 -7.14 -30.48
N GLY A 361 -3.98 -7.96 -31.48
CA GLY A 361 -4.79 -8.14 -32.68
C GLY A 361 -6.19 -8.70 -32.36
N ARG A 362 -6.26 -9.71 -31.49
CA ARG A 362 -7.52 -10.31 -31.02
C ARG A 362 -8.40 -9.33 -30.26
N VAL A 363 -7.81 -8.48 -29.41
CA VAL A 363 -8.53 -7.39 -28.72
C VAL A 363 -9.12 -6.42 -29.74
N CYS A 364 -8.34 -5.94 -30.72
CA CYS A 364 -8.87 -5.07 -31.77
C CYS A 364 -10.03 -5.72 -32.55
N ARG A 365 -9.90 -7.00 -32.91
CA ARG A 365 -10.98 -7.74 -33.60
C ARG A 365 -12.22 -7.95 -32.72
N ALA A 366 -12.05 -8.24 -31.43
CA ALA A 366 -13.17 -8.39 -30.49
C ALA A 366 -13.92 -7.08 -30.24
N LEU A 367 -13.23 -5.94 -30.36
CA LEU A 367 -13.82 -4.60 -30.35
C LEU A 367 -14.51 -4.25 -31.68
N GLY A 368 -14.34 -5.07 -32.73
CA GLY A 368 -14.80 -4.77 -34.08
C GLY A 368 -13.99 -3.68 -34.78
N ALA A 369 -12.78 -3.38 -34.29
CA ALA A 369 -11.88 -2.43 -34.93
C ALA A 369 -11.15 -3.11 -36.10
N GLY A 370 -11.41 -2.66 -37.32
CA GLY A 370 -10.79 -3.16 -38.56
C GLY A 370 -9.34 -2.69 -38.76
N VAL A 371 -8.51 -2.74 -37.73
CA VAL A 371 -7.13 -2.24 -37.78
C VAL A 371 -6.17 -3.36 -38.16
N THR A 372 -5.41 -3.13 -39.23
CA THR A 372 -4.27 -3.95 -39.62
C THR A 372 -3.00 -3.13 -39.49
N TRP A 373 -2.05 -3.61 -38.69
CA TRP A 373 -0.81 -2.93 -38.41
C TRP A 373 0.29 -3.37 -39.37
N GLN A 374 0.95 -2.42 -40.02
CA GLN A 374 2.13 -2.72 -40.84
C GLN A 374 3.37 -2.85 -39.95
N VAL A 375 4.02 -4.00 -39.99
CA VAL A 375 5.32 -4.23 -39.33
C VAL A 375 6.41 -3.78 -40.29
N LYS A 376 7.13 -2.71 -39.91
CA LYS A 376 8.21 -2.12 -40.71
C LYS A 376 9.55 -2.83 -40.52
N ARG A 377 9.79 -3.34 -39.31
CA ARG A 377 11.02 -4.02 -38.94
C ARG A 377 10.75 -5.05 -37.87
N ALA A 378 11.47 -6.17 -37.93
CA ALA A 378 11.46 -7.21 -36.90
C ALA A 378 12.90 -7.65 -36.65
N GLN A 379 13.18 -8.94 -36.54
CA GLN A 379 14.56 -9.41 -36.41
C GLN A 379 15.42 -9.00 -37.61
N ASP A 380 16.57 -8.38 -37.31
CA ASP A 380 17.51 -7.83 -38.30
C ASP A 380 18.96 -7.99 -37.80
N ASP A 381 19.84 -8.50 -38.67
CA ASP A 381 21.26 -8.76 -38.37
C ASP A 381 22.08 -7.49 -38.20
N THR A 382 21.56 -6.33 -38.57
CA THR A 382 22.21 -5.02 -38.41
C THR A 382 21.45 -4.08 -37.47
N GLY A 383 20.32 -4.54 -36.92
CA GLY A 383 19.45 -3.72 -36.11
C GLY A 383 19.93 -3.47 -34.67
N GLY A 384 21.08 -4.03 -34.28
CA GLY A 384 21.63 -3.86 -32.94
C GLY A 384 20.72 -4.44 -31.86
N SER A 385 20.87 -3.93 -30.64
CA SER A 385 20.25 -4.52 -29.44
C SER A 385 18.72 -4.58 -29.43
N ARG A 386 18.04 -3.79 -30.27
CA ARG A 386 16.56 -3.80 -30.37
C ARG A 386 16.02 -4.98 -31.17
N TYR A 387 16.75 -5.40 -32.21
CA TYR A 387 16.22 -6.25 -33.27
C TYR A 387 16.99 -7.55 -33.44
N GLU A 388 18.28 -7.64 -33.10
CA GLU A 388 19.11 -8.82 -33.37
C GLU A 388 18.47 -10.15 -32.94
N LEU A 389 17.84 -10.17 -31.76
CA LEU A 389 17.21 -11.36 -31.17
C LEU A 389 15.71 -11.51 -31.49
N GLY A 390 15.13 -10.61 -32.28
CA GLY A 390 13.69 -10.60 -32.59
C GLY A 390 12.79 -10.30 -31.38
N LEU A 391 13.32 -9.64 -30.36
CA LEU A 391 12.62 -9.35 -29.10
C LEU A 391 11.71 -8.12 -29.17
N GLY A 392 11.81 -7.32 -30.24
CA GLY A 392 10.90 -6.24 -30.55
C GLY A 392 10.63 -6.08 -32.04
N VAL A 393 9.66 -5.23 -32.37
CA VAL A 393 9.22 -4.91 -33.73
C VAL A 393 8.93 -3.42 -33.85
N ASP A 394 9.13 -2.89 -35.05
CA ASP A 394 8.66 -1.57 -35.43
C ASP A 394 7.33 -1.69 -36.16
N VAL A 395 6.33 -0.93 -35.70
CA VAL A 395 5.02 -0.82 -36.36
C VAL A 395 4.73 0.63 -36.71
N VAL A 396 3.83 0.82 -37.68
CA VAL A 396 3.23 2.15 -37.91
C VAL A 396 2.42 2.56 -36.67
N PRO A 397 2.66 3.76 -36.09
CA PRO A 397 1.85 4.26 -34.98
C PRO A 397 0.37 4.41 -35.36
N PRO A 398 -0.56 4.20 -34.43
CA PRO A 398 -1.98 4.46 -34.69
C PRO A 398 -2.23 5.93 -35.03
N THR A 399 -3.17 6.17 -35.94
CA THR A 399 -3.68 7.52 -36.20
C THR A 399 -4.58 7.98 -35.06
N ALA A 400 -4.72 9.30 -34.87
CA ALA A 400 -5.61 9.85 -33.85
C ALA A 400 -7.07 9.37 -33.99
N ALA A 401 -7.55 9.16 -35.23
CA ALA A 401 -8.86 8.61 -35.51
C ALA A 401 -9.00 7.15 -35.05
N GLN A 402 -7.99 6.33 -35.30
CA GLN A 402 -7.96 4.93 -34.82
C GLN A 402 -7.93 4.87 -33.29
N LEU A 403 -7.18 5.75 -32.63
CA LEU A 403 -7.14 5.84 -31.16
C LEU A 403 -8.50 6.22 -30.58
N ALA A 404 -9.17 7.20 -31.17
CA ALA A 404 -10.50 7.64 -30.73
C ALA A 404 -11.55 6.55 -30.91
N ASP A 405 -11.52 5.82 -32.04
CA ASP A 405 -12.41 4.69 -32.30
C ASP A 405 -12.17 3.54 -31.31
N LEU A 406 -10.92 3.13 -31.10
CA LEU A 406 -10.56 2.09 -30.13
C LEU A 406 -11.00 2.46 -28.71
N ARG A 407 -10.74 3.69 -28.28
CA ARG A 407 -11.18 4.20 -26.97
C ARG A 407 -12.70 4.11 -26.84
N THR A 408 -13.44 4.58 -27.83
CA THR A 408 -14.90 4.57 -27.84
C THR A 408 -15.44 3.14 -27.69
N ARG A 409 -14.89 2.19 -28.46
CA ARG A 409 -15.30 0.78 -28.43
C ARG A 409 -14.98 0.07 -27.11
N VAL A 410 -13.86 0.40 -26.47
CA VAL A 410 -13.52 -0.17 -25.15
C VAL A 410 -14.46 0.36 -24.07
N LEU A 411 -14.85 1.63 -24.14
CA LEU A 411 -15.75 2.25 -23.17
C LEU A 411 -17.23 1.91 -23.41
N ASP A 412 -17.60 1.41 -24.59
CA ASP A 412 -18.97 1.00 -24.90
C ASP A 412 -19.43 -0.17 -24.02
N THR A 413 -20.31 0.12 -23.06
CA THR A 413 -20.92 -0.87 -22.16
C THR A 413 -22.03 -1.68 -22.82
N ALA A 414 -22.55 -1.24 -23.96
CA ALA A 414 -23.60 -1.93 -24.72
C ALA A 414 -23.05 -2.95 -25.74
N ARG A 415 -21.71 -3.02 -25.90
CA ARG A 415 -21.08 -3.99 -26.80
C ARG A 415 -21.41 -5.43 -26.43
N VAL A 416 -21.76 -6.24 -27.43
CA VAL A 416 -21.93 -7.69 -27.29
C VAL A 416 -20.56 -8.36 -27.21
N ALA A 417 -20.33 -9.11 -26.13
CA ALA A 417 -19.09 -9.87 -25.94
C ALA A 417 -18.94 -10.95 -27.02
N THR A 418 -17.71 -11.10 -27.53
CA THR A 418 -17.35 -12.13 -28.51
C THR A 418 -17.03 -13.46 -27.84
N ALA A 419 -16.89 -14.53 -28.63
CA ALA A 419 -16.51 -15.85 -28.11
C ALA A 419 -15.07 -15.92 -27.56
N ASP A 420 -14.24 -14.89 -27.84
CA ASP A 420 -12.85 -14.83 -27.42
C ASP A 420 -12.70 -14.41 -25.95
N ARG A 421 -12.80 -15.39 -25.04
CA ARG A 421 -12.72 -15.14 -23.59
C ARG A 421 -11.45 -14.41 -23.16
N THR A 422 -10.31 -14.60 -23.85
CA THR A 422 -9.06 -13.91 -23.50
C THR A 422 -9.15 -12.44 -23.85
N ALA A 423 -9.61 -12.11 -25.06
CA ALA A 423 -9.78 -10.72 -25.48
C ALA A 423 -10.82 -10.00 -24.60
N GLU A 424 -11.94 -10.65 -24.29
CA GLU A 424 -13.00 -10.09 -23.44
C GLU A 424 -12.51 -9.79 -22.01
N ALA A 425 -11.70 -10.68 -21.42
CA ALA A 425 -11.10 -10.46 -20.12
C ALA A 425 -10.13 -9.25 -20.12
N LEU A 426 -9.32 -9.11 -21.18
CA LEU A 426 -8.39 -7.98 -21.33
C LEU A 426 -9.13 -6.65 -21.54
N ILE A 427 -10.21 -6.64 -22.33
CA ILE A 427 -11.06 -5.44 -22.51
C ILE A 427 -11.68 -5.01 -21.17
N THR A 428 -12.19 -5.98 -20.40
CA THR A 428 -12.77 -5.73 -19.08
C THR A 428 -11.73 -5.16 -18.11
N ALA A 429 -10.53 -5.72 -18.08
CA ALA A 429 -9.43 -5.23 -17.26
C ALA A 429 -8.99 -3.82 -17.67
N ALA A 430 -8.86 -3.54 -18.97
CA ALA A 430 -8.50 -2.22 -19.48
C ALA A 430 -9.56 -1.15 -19.13
N ARG A 431 -10.85 -1.51 -19.19
CA ARG A 431 -11.95 -0.63 -18.77
C ARG A 431 -11.88 -0.30 -17.28
N ALA A 432 -11.68 -1.32 -16.44
CA ALA A 432 -11.57 -1.15 -15.00
C ALA A 432 -10.37 -0.29 -14.58
N ALA A 433 -9.25 -0.37 -15.32
CA ALA A 433 -8.07 0.44 -15.09
C ALA A 433 -8.22 1.91 -15.54
N GLY A 434 -9.25 2.24 -16.33
CA GLY A 434 -9.43 3.55 -16.95
C GLY A 434 -8.57 3.71 -18.20
N VAL A 435 -9.22 3.93 -19.35
CA VAL A 435 -8.51 4.18 -20.62
C VAL A 435 -8.09 5.65 -20.69
N PRO A 436 -6.84 6.01 -21.03
CA PRO A 436 -6.39 7.40 -21.20
C PRO A 436 -6.93 8.07 -22.47
N THR A 437 -7.04 9.41 -22.47
CA THR A 437 -7.46 10.18 -23.66
C THR A 437 -6.40 10.10 -24.76
N THR A 438 -6.78 10.38 -26.00
CA THR A 438 -5.87 10.30 -27.15
C THR A 438 -4.68 11.27 -27.05
N THR A 439 -4.88 12.42 -26.40
CA THR A 439 -3.82 13.39 -26.09
C THR A 439 -2.87 12.88 -25.00
N ALA A 440 -3.39 12.17 -24.00
CA ALA A 440 -2.59 11.65 -22.89
C ALA A 440 -1.82 10.38 -23.23
N ASP A 441 -2.30 9.58 -24.20
CA ASP A 441 -1.65 8.35 -24.67
C ASP A 441 -1.68 8.26 -26.22
N PRO A 442 -0.85 9.04 -26.92
CA PRO A 442 -0.84 9.08 -28.38
C PRO A 442 -0.23 7.83 -29.03
N GLU A 443 0.33 6.90 -28.25
CA GLU A 443 0.85 5.61 -28.72
C GLU A 443 -0.10 4.42 -28.48
N ALA A 444 -1.23 4.61 -27.77
CA ALA A 444 -2.04 3.52 -27.21
C ALA A 444 -1.24 2.55 -26.33
N ALA A 445 -0.31 3.06 -25.52
CA ALA A 445 0.43 2.28 -24.54
C ALA A 445 -0.49 1.43 -23.64
N TRP A 446 -1.71 1.90 -23.33
CA TRP A 446 -2.71 1.12 -22.59
C TRP A 446 -3.04 -0.22 -23.25
N LEU A 447 -3.22 -0.25 -24.58
CA LEU A 447 -3.58 -1.45 -25.34
C LEU A 447 -2.41 -2.44 -25.34
N TRP A 448 -1.22 -1.94 -25.66
CA TRP A 448 -0.01 -2.75 -25.75
C TRP A 448 0.32 -3.38 -24.40
N ARG A 449 0.30 -2.60 -23.31
CA ARG A 449 0.59 -3.08 -21.96
C ARG A 449 -0.42 -4.13 -21.50
N ALA A 450 -1.72 -3.91 -21.74
CA ALA A 450 -2.76 -4.89 -21.40
C ALA A 450 -2.52 -6.24 -22.11
N CYS A 451 -1.96 -6.23 -23.31
CA CYS A 451 -1.69 -7.43 -24.10
C CYS A 451 -0.34 -8.11 -23.78
N GLY A 452 0.45 -7.56 -22.85
CA GLY A 452 1.76 -8.08 -22.46
C GLY A 452 2.95 -7.49 -23.22
N LEU A 453 2.78 -6.30 -23.82
CA LEU A 453 3.84 -5.50 -24.41
C LEU A 453 4.14 -4.30 -23.49
N PRO A 454 5.00 -4.46 -22.46
CA PRO A 454 5.32 -3.38 -21.53
C PRO A 454 6.01 -2.19 -22.21
N THR A 455 6.68 -2.41 -23.35
CA THR A 455 7.32 -1.34 -24.12
C THR A 455 6.50 -0.98 -25.34
N ALA A 456 6.03 0.27 -25.36
CA ALA A 456 5.63 1.01 -26.55
C ALA A 456 6.44 2.32 -26.56
N HIS A 457 7.37 2.44 -27.52
CA HIS A 457 8.33 3.54 -27.55
C HIS A 457 8.40 4.14 -28.95
N ARG A 458 8.02 5.42 -29.09
CA ARG A 458 8.05 6.13 -30.36
C ARG A 458 9.50 6.40 -30.77
N VAL A 459 9.93 5.82 -31.88
CA VAL A 459 11.29 6.00 -32.42
C VAL A 459 11.38 7.30 -33.20
N ASP A 460 10.37 7.56 -34.03
CA ASP A 460 10.20 8.76 -34.84
C ASP A 460 8.70 8.99 -35.10
N SER A 461 8.34 10.02 -35.87
CA SER A 461 6.93 10.37 -36.16
C SER A 461 6.16 9.26 -36.88
N GLY A 462 6.84 8.37 -37.60
CA GLY A 462 6.25 7.29 -38.37
C GLY A 462 6.46 5.90 -37.77
N THR A 463 7.15 5.75 -36.63
CA THR A 463 7.62 4.45 -36.15
C THR A 463 7.44 4.27 -34.65
N LEU A 464 6.70 3.23 -34.27
CA LEU A 464 6.51 2.80 -32.89
C LEU A 464 7.21 1.46 -32.65
N TYR A 465 8.17 1.43 -31.73
CA TYR A 465 8.82 0.20 -31.30
C TYR A 465 8.00 -0.47 -30.20
N LEU A 466 7.68 -1.76 -30.41
CA LEU A 466 6.97 -2.61 -29.47
C LEU A 466 7.86 -3.76 -29.01
N SER A 467 7.83 -4.07 -27.70
CA SER A 467 8.52 -5.25 -27.15
C SER A 467 7.76 -5.84 -25.97
N HIS A 468 7.84 -7.17 -25.87
CA HIS A 468 7.39 -7.94 -24.70
C HIS A 468 8.36 -7.81 -23.51
N LEU A 469 9.57 -7.33 -23.75
CA LEU A 469 10.51 -6.97 -22.69
C LEU A 469 10.29 -5.52 -22.27
N PRO A 470 10.48 -5.18 -20.98
CA PRO A 470 10.56 -3.80 -20.55
C PRO A 470 11.90 -3.24 -21.03
N THR A 471 11.99 -2.68 -22.23
CA THR A 471 13.20 -1.98 -22.70
C THR A 471 13.09 -0.48 -22.44
N ARG A 472 11.87 0.09 -22.44
CA ARG A 472 11.61 1.52 -22.19
C ARG A 472 12.48 2.47 -23.05
N GLY A 473 12.87 2.05 -24.26
CA GLY A 473 13.76 2.82 -25.15
C GLY A 473 15.27 2.62 -24.90
N LEU A 474 15.65 1.76 -23.94
CA LEU A 474 17.03 1.37 -23.68
C LEU A 474 17.65 0.68 -24.88
N VAL A 475 18.85 1.13 -25.25
CA VAL A 475 19.66 0.56 -26.33
C VAL A 475 21.08 0.40 -25.84
N VAL A 476 21.66 -0.75 -26.16
CA VAL A 476 23.10 -0.99 -26.05
C VAL A 476 23.74 -0.78 -27.42
N THR A 477 24.79 0.04 -27.45
CA THR A 477 25.71 0.20 -28.57
C THR A 477 27.01 -0.52 -28.20
N ALA A 478 27.38 -1.51 -29.01
CA ALA A 478 28.60 -2.30 -28.85
C ALA A 478 29.16 -2.65 -30.24
N PRO A 479 30.48 -2.86 -30.39
CA PRO A 479 31.05 -3.40 -31.61
C PRO A 479 30.43 -4.75 -31.97
N ALA A 480 30.04 -4.96 -33.22
CA ALA A 480 29.49 -6.25 -33.67
C ALA A 480 30.54 -7.39 -33.62
N THR A 481 31.82 -7.03 -33.72
CA THR A 481 32.94 -7.98 -33.66
C THR A 481 34.10 -7.43 -32.82
N GLY A 482 34.95 -8.32 -32.31
CA GLY A 482 36.18 -7.97 -31.61
C GLY A 482 37.19 -9.12 -31.54
N ALA A 483 38.43 -8.80 -31.19
CA ALA A 483 39.46 -9.79 -30.92
C ALA A 483 39.44 -10.22 -29.44
N VAL A 484 40.01 -11.40 -29.16
CA VAL A 484 40.22 -11.88 -27.78
C VAL A 484 41.15 -10.90 -27.06
N GLN A 485 40.85 -10.59 -25.79
CA GLN A 485 41.52 -9.60 -24.93
C GLN A 485 41.43 -8.14 -25.41
N ALA A 486 40.74 -7.83 -26.52
CA ALA A 486 40.54 -6.46 -26.95
C ALA A 486 39.64 -5.68 -25.98
N ALA A 487 39.96 -4.41 -25.74
CA ALA A 487 39.12 -3.49 -25.00
C ALA A 487 38.01 -2.96 -25.92
N LEU A 488 36.81 -3.50 -25.79
CA LEU A 488 35.66 -3.14 -26.63
C LEU A 488 34.76 -2.14 -25.87
N PRO A 489 34.66 -0.89 -26.32
CA PRO A 489 33.80 0.09 -25.65
C PRO A 489 32.33 -0.29 -25.84
N VAL A 490 31.55 -0.25 -24.77
CA VAL A 490 30.10 -0.47 -24.82
C VAL A 490 29.37 0.61 -24.05
N GLN A 491 28.21 1.03 -24.58
CA GLN A 491 27.40 2.11 -24.03
C GLN A 491 25.93 1.71 -23.99
N ALA A 492 25.23 2.08 -22.93
CA ALA A 492 23.79 1.97 -22.79
C ALA A 492 23.18 3.37 -22.63
N ARG A 493 22.05 3.59 -23.31
CA ARG A 493 21.31 4.86 -23.27
C ARG A 493 19.82 4.64 -23.41
N PHE A 494 19.03 5.50 -22.77
CA PHE A 494 17.60 5.61 -23.04
C PHE A 494 17.38 6.66 -24.11
N HIS A 495 16.77 6.27 -25.24
CA HIS A 495 16.37 7.24 -26.24
C HIS A 495 15.09 7.96 -25.82
N ALA A 496 15.04 9.28 -26.01
CA ALA A 496 13.81 10.04 -25.90
C ALA A 496 12.86 9.70 -27.07
N PRO A 497 11.53 9.75 -26.86
CA PRO A 497 10.59 9.59 -27.95
C PRO A 497 10.84 10.62 -29.07
N GLY A 498 11.11 10.16 -30.29
CA GLY A 498 11.36 11.02 -31.45
C GLY A 498 12.75 11.67 -31.55
N ASP A 499 13.62 11.51 -30.54
CA ASP A 499 15.02 11.99 -30.58
C ASP A 499 16.00 10.95 -29.99
N PRO A 500 16.90 10.39 -30.81
CA PRO A 500 17.87 9.40 -30.34
C PRO A 500 19.07 10.00 -29.58
N GLY A 501 19.24 11.32 -29.48
CA GLY A 501 20.40 11.95 -28.84
C GLY A 501 20.36 11.97 -27.31
N ASN A 502 19.20 12.36 -26.75
CA ASN A 502 19.08 12.73 -25.34
C ASN A 502 18.46 11.64 -24.46
N ASN A 503 18.75 11.66 -23.15
CA ASN A 503 18.12 10.75 -22.20
C ASN A 503 16.65 11.11 -21.98
N ALA A 504 15.76 10.14 -22.21
CA ALA A 504 14.31 10.31 -22.09
C ALA A 504 13.83 10.96 -20.78
N LEU A 505 14.46 10.64 -19.64
CA LEU A 505 14.04 11.18 -18.34
C LEU A 505 14.45 12.62 -18.14
N LEU A 506 15.65 12.98 -18.61
CA LEU A 506 16.13 14.36 -18.48
C LEU A 506 15.25 15.30 -19.31
N VAL A 507 14.97 14.91 -20.56
CA VAL A 507 14.09 15.67 -21.46
C VAL A 507 12.67 15.77 -20.91
N ALA A 508 12.08 14.64 -20.50
CA ALA A 508 10.72 14.65 -19.96
C ALA A 508 10.63 15.46 -18.66
N GLY A 509 11.62 15.33 -17.77
CA GLY A 509 11.67 16.07 -16.51
C GLY A 509 11.83 17.57 -16.72
N LEU A 510 12.72 18.00 -17.64
CA LEU A 510 12.91 19.41 -17.95
C LEU A 510 11.70 20.02 -18.68
N ALA A 511 11.08 19.30 -19.61
CA ALA A 511 9.88 19.76 -20.31
C ALA A 511 8.68 19.90 -19.35
N GLY A 512 8.50 18.92 -18.47
CA GLY A 512 7.48 18.96 -17.41
C GLY A 512 7.72 20.12 -16.44
N ALA A 513 8.96 20.30 -16.00
CA ALA A 513 9.35 21.40 -15.13
C ALA A 513 9.12 22.76 -15.80
N ALA A 514 9.50 22.91 -17.08
CA ALA A 514 9.30 24.15 -17.83
C ALA A 514 7.81 24.48 -17.96
N THR A 515 6.98 23.48 -18.24
CA THR A 515 5.52 23.64 -18.35
C THR A 515 4.90 24.03 -17.01
N ALA A 516 5.27 23.37 -15.91
CA ALA A 516 4.78 23.70 -14.57
C ALA A 516 5.25 25.10 -14.13
N TRP A 517 6.49 25.45 -14.40
CA TRP A 517 7.08 26.75 -14.06
C TRP A 517 6.38 27.90 -14.80
N THR A 518 6.25 27.78 -16.12
CA THR A 518 5.56 28.79 -16.94
C THR A 518 4.05 28.83 -16.67
N GLY A 519 3.44 27.68 -16.38
CA GLY A 519 2.04 27.60 -15.96
C GLY A 519 1.75 28.30 -14.63
N ALA A 520 2.77 28.42 -13.76
CA ALA A 520 2.71 29.22 -12.53
C ALA A 520 2.90 30.74 -12.78
N GLY A 521 2.98 31.19 -14.04
CA GLY A 521 3.16 32.58 -14.43
C GLY A 521 4.62 33.06 -14.42
N GLU A 522 5.58 32.16 -14.23
CA GLU A 522 7.00 32.51 -14.16
C GLU A 522 7.64 32.57 -15.57
N ALA A 523 8.71 33.36 -15.72
CA ALA A 523 9.43 33.45 -16.99
C ALA A 523 10.24 32.17 -17.26
N GLY A 524 10.17 31.65 -18.49
CA GLY A 524 10.91 30.46 -18.92
C GLY A 524 12.44 30.66 -18.87
N TRP A 525 13.16 29.58 -18.60
CA TRP A 525 14.63 29.55 -18.71
C TRP A 525 15.09 29.23 -20.13
N THR A 526 16.38 29.42 -20.39
CA THR A 526 17.00 29.05 -21.67
C THR A 526 17.87 27.80 -21.49
N GLY A 527 17.61 26.73 -22.24
CA GLY A 527 18.51 25.58 -22.30
C GLY A 527 19.75 25.90 -23.14
N LEU A 528 20.93 25.55 -22.63
CA LEU A 528 22.20 25.71 -23.35
C LEU A 528 22.58 24.41 -24.06
N THR A 529 23.14 24.51 -25.26
CA THR A 529 23.76 23.34 -25.90
C THR A 529 25.00 22.89 -25.12
N ASP A 530 25.40 21.63 -25.24
CA ASP A 530 26.58 21.10 -24.52
C ASP A 530 27.84 21.93 -24.74
N ALA A 531 28.06 22.40 -25.98
CA ALA A 531 29.18 23.26 -26.32
C ALA A 531 29.09 24.63 -25.62
N GLN A 532 27.90 25.23 -25.58
CA GLN A 532 27.66 26.49 -24.87
C GLN A 532 27.81 26.33 -23.36
N ALA A 533 27.25 25.25 -22.79
CA ALA A 533 27.36 24.93 -21.37
C ALA A 533 28.82 24.78 -20.95
N ARG A 534 29.61 23.99 -21.68
CA ARG A 534 31.06 23.80 -21.39
C ARG A 534 31.85 25.10 -21.49
N ALA A 535 31.57 25.92 -22.50
CA ALA A 535 32.18 27.25 -22.63
C ALA A 535 31.83 28.16 -21.44
N ARG A 536 30.60 28.10 -20.94
CA ARG A 536 30.14 28.86 -19.76
C ARG A 536 30.74 28.35 -18.45
N TRP A 537 30.84 27.04 -18.28
CA TRP A 537 31.44 26.45 -17.08
C TRP A 537 32.91 26.87 -16.92
N ALA A 538 33.64 27.02 -18.02
CA ALA A 538 35.02 27.48 -18.01
C ALA A 538 35.20 28.93 -17.52
N THR A 539 34.14 29.74 -17.49
CA THR A 539 34.20 31.16 -17.08
C THR A 539 33.68 31.40 -15.66
N VAL A 540 33.39 30.36 -14.88
CA VAL A 540 32.91 30.47 -13.49
C VAL A 540 34.07 30.87 -12.57
N PRO A 541 34.05 32.07 -11.94
CA PRO A 541 35.13 32.53 -11.07
C PRO A 541 35.05 31.88 -9.67
N VAL A 542 36.18 31.85 -8.97
CA VAL A 542 36.22 31.55 -7.53
C VAL A 542 35.47 32.64 -6.76
N ARG A 543 34.61 32.25 -5.82
CA ARG A 543 33.86 33.17 -4.95
C ARG A 543 34.12 32.81 -3.48
N PRO A 544 34.53 33.78 -2.63
CA PRO A 544 34.76 33.52 -1.22
C PRO A 544 33.47 33.20 -0.47
N ASP A 545 33.59 32.39 0.59
CA ASP A 545 32.49 32.04 1.48
C ASP A 545 31.81 33.30 2.04
N GLY A 546 30.48 33.26 2.14
CA GLY A 546 29.67 34.40 2.61
C GLY A 546 29.31 35.44 1.54
N GLN A 547 29.70 35.27 0.27
CA GLN A 547 29.17 36.11 -0.81
C GLN A 547 27.62 36.03 -0.84
N PRO A 548 26.91 37.16 -1.10
CA PRO A 548 25.45 37.20 -1.08
C PRO A 548 24.80 36.12 -1.95
N VAL A 549 25.32 35.88 -3.16
CA VAL A 549 24.79 34.85 -4.05
C VAL A 549 24.95 33.44 -3.50
N LEU A 550 26.06 33.14 -2.80
CA LEU A 550 26.28 31.82 -2.19
C LEU A 550 25.33 31.60 -1.02
N LEU A 551 25.06 32.65 -0.22
CA LEU A 551 24.04 32.62 0.84
C LEU A 551 22.63 32.42 0.28
N ALA A 552 22.31 33.09 -0.84
CA ALA A 552 21.02 32.95 -1.52
C ALA A 552 20.79 31.51 -2.02
N LEU A 553 21.82 30.89 -2.62
CA LEU A 553 21.78 29.50 -3.09
C LEU A 553 21.63 28.52 -1.91
N ALA A 554 22.38 28.72 -0.83
CA ALA A 554 22.29 27.90 0.37
C ALA A 554 20.91 28.01 1.03
N ALA A 555 20.36 29.21 1.12
CA ALA A 555 19.01 29.45 1.66
C ALA A 555 17.90 28.84 0.81
N ALA A 556 18.12 28.66 -0.49
CA ALA A 556 17.23 27.91 -1.38
C ALA A 556 17.45 26.38 -1.32
N GLY A 557 18.35 25.90 -0.45
CA GLY A 557 18.65 24.47 -0.26
C GLY A 557 19.59 23.87 -1.30
N LEU A 558 20.39 24.70 -1.99
CA LEU A 558 21.35 24.27 -3.01
C LEU A 558 22.80 24.38 -2.51
N PRO A 559 23.73 23.56 -3.05
CA PRO A 559 25.14 23.68 -2.70
C PRO A 559 25.73 25.01 -3.17
N ALA A 560 26.52 25.64 -2.30
CA ALA A 560 27.24 26.87 -2.59
C ALA A 560 28.67 26.55 -3.05
N VAL A 561 28.91 26.54 -4.36
CA VAL A 561 30.21 26.21 -4.96
C VAL A 561 31.14 27.43 -4.88
N GLY A 562 32.00 27.49 -3.86
CA GLY A 562 33.01 28.55 -3.72
C GLY A 562 34.22 28.38 -4.66
N THR A 563 34.65 27.13 -4.87
CA THR A 563 35.81 26.77 -5.71
C THR A 563 35.38 25.90 -6.91
N PRO A 564 35.06 26.51 -8.07
CA PRO A 564 34.43 25.79 -9.19
C PRO A 564 35.37 24.89 -10.01
N ALA A 565 36.69 25.10 -10.00
CA ALA A 565 37.60 24.41 -10.93
C ALA A 565 37.57 22.86 -10.83
N PRO A 566 37.62 22.24 -9.63
CA PRO A 566 37.49 20.79 -9.50
C PRO A 566 36.12 20.27 -9.95
N VAL A 567 35.07 21.03 -9.64
CA VAL A 567 33.68 20.74 -10.01
C VAL A 567 33.53 20.74 -11.54
N VAL A 568 34.03 21.76 -12.23
CA VAL A 568 33.98 21.88 -13.69
C VAL A 568 34.77 20.76 -14.37
N THR A 569 35.91 20.36 -13.79
CA THR A 569 36.67 19.20 -14.30
C THR A 569 35.86 17.92 -14.19
N ALA A 570 35.19 17.69 -13.05
CA ALA A 570 34.34 16.53 -12.86
C ALA A 570 33.08 16.55 -13.75
N LEU A 571 32.43 17.71 -13.93
CA LEU A 571 31.29 17.87 -14.83
C LEU A 571 31.63 17.50 -16.28
N ASN A 572 32.83 17.90 -16.75
CA ASN A 572 33.27 17.60 -18.11
C ASN A 572 33.48 16.11 -18.40
N GLN A 573 33.56 15.27 -17.36
CA GLN A 573 33.67 13.80 -17.47
C GLN A 573 32.31 13.10 -17.48
N LEU A 574 31.23 13.81 -17.14
CA LEU A 574 29.89 13.24 -17.16
C LEU A 574 29.41 13.01 -18.60
N PRO A 575 28.59 11.98 -18.85
CA PRO A 575 27.97 11.79 -20.16
C PRO A 575 27.00 12.93 -20.44
N ASP A 576 27.17 13.61 -21.58
CA ASP A 576 26.33 14.74 -22.00
C ASP A 576 24.84 14.37 -22.02
N GLU A 577 24.53 13.12 -22.36
CA GLU A 577 23.14 12.66 -22.40
C GLU A 577 22.42 12.65 -21.03
N LEU A 578 23.14 12.77 -19.90
CA LEU A 578 22.58 12.70 -18.54
C LEU A 578 22.52 14.05 -17.82
N VAL A 579 22.99 15.13 -18.45
CA VAL A 579 23.12 16.46 -17.84
C VAL A 579 22.67 17.52 -18.83
N GLU A 580 21.93 18.52 -18.38
CA GLU A 580 21.60 19.71 -19.18
C GLU A 580 21.88 20.97 -18.35
N THR A 581 22.28 22.07 -19.01
CA THR A 581 22.45 23.36 -18.31
C THR A 581 21.38 24.32 -18.74
N ILE A 582 20.64 24.85 -17.77
CA ILE A 582 19.65 25.90 -18.00
C ILE A 582 20.19 27.24 -17.45
N GLU A 583 20.00 28.30 -18.22
CA GLU A 583 20.31 29.68 -17.85
C GLU A 583 19.03 30.35 -17.34
N LEU A 584 19.10 30.89 -16.12
CA LEU A 584 17.97 31.63 -15.53
C LEU A 584 17.82 33.01 -16.20
N PRO A 585 16.59 33.55 -16.29
CA PRO A 585 16.36 34.90 -16.82
C PRO A 585 17.25 35.96 -16.14
N ALA A 586 17.72 36.95 -16.90
CA ALA A 586 18.71 37.93 -16.43
C ALA A 586 18.26 38.68 -15.17
N ALA A 587 16.99 39.12 -15.10
CA ALA A 587 16.44 39.79 -13.92
C ALA A 587 16.44 38.88 -12.68
N PHE A 588 16.09 37.60 -12.86
CA PHE A 588 16.09 36.63 -11.77
C PHE A 588 17.52 36.32 -11.29
N SER A 589 18.48 36.18 -12.22
CA SER A 589 19.90 36.03 -11.89
C SER A 589 20.43 37.23 -11.09
N ALA A 590 20.08 38.46 -11.49
CA ALA A 590 20.51 39.68 -10.80
C ALA A 590 19.96 39.76 -9.36
N ASP A 591 18.68 39.45 -9.15
CA ASP A 591 18.06 39.45 -7.82
C ASP A 591 18.65 38.39 -6.89
N LEU A 592 19.01 37.22 -7.43
CA LEU A 592 19.72 36.17 -6.69
C LEU A 592 21.14 36.59 -6.31
N VAL A 593 21.86 37.25 -7.23
CA VAL A 593 23.20 37.78 -6.96
C VAL A 593 23.16 38.85 -5.86
N ALA A 594 22.06 39.59 -5.76
CA ALA A 594 21.79 40.56 -4.69
C ALA A 594 21.23 39.96 -3.39
N ASN A 595 21.01 38.64 -3.31
CA ASN A 595 20.42 37.93 -2.17
C ASN A 595 19.04 38.47 -1.74
N GLN A 596 18.17 38.77 -2.70
CA GLN A 596 16.81 39.21 -2.41
C GLN A 596 15.95 38.06 -1.85
N PRO A 597 15.29 38.21 -0.69
CA PRO A 597 14.50 37.12 -0.08
C PRO A 597 13.41 36.54 -0.99
N ALA A 598 12.76 37.39 -1.80
CA ALA A 598 11.75 36.95 -2.76
C ALA A 598 12.34 36.07 -3.88
N ALA A 599 13.57 36.36 -4.33
CA ALA A 599 14.27 35.56 -5.33
C ALA A 599 14.73 34.22 -4.75
N VAL A 600 15.18 34.19 -3.49
CA VAL A 600 15.50 32.94 -2.77
C VAL A 600 14.27 32.04 -2.66
N ALA A 601 13.12 32.58 -2.24
CA ALA A 601 11.86 31.83 -2.18
C ALA A 601 11.43 31.33 -3.57
N ARG A 602 11.61 32.15 -4.61
CA ARG A 602 11.34 31.77 -6.01
C ARG A 602 12.25 30.66 -6.51
N LEU A 603 13.54 30.68 -6.14
CA LEU A 603 14.48 29.61 -6.45
C LEU A 603 14.13 28.32 -5.72
N ALA A 604 13.75 28.40 -4.44
CA ALA A 604 13.27 27.25 -3.67
C ALA A 604 12.02 26.61 -4.31
N ARG A 605 11.10 27.43 -4.86
CA ARG A 605 9.96 26.93 -5.66
C ARG A 605 10.42 26.24 -6.93
N LEU A 606 11.36 26.82 -7.70
CA LEU A 606 11.90 26.18 -8.90
C LEU A 606 12.56 24.84 -8.57
N VAL A 607 13.34 24.77 -7.49
CA VAL A 607 13.93 23.53 -6.97
C VAL A 607 12.84 22.50 -6.62
N GLY A 608 11.73 22.94 -6.03
CA GLY A 608 10.52 22.14 -5.84
C GLY A 608 9.97 21.61 -7.16
N VAL A 609 9.76 22.47 -8.15
CA VAL A 609 9.26 22.09 -9.48
C VAL A 609 10.19 21.09 -10.19
N LEU A 610 11.50 21.30 -10.17
CA LEU A 610 12.47 20.37 -10.76
C LEU A 610 12.43 19.00 -10.07
N ARG A 611 12.28 18.99 -8.74
CA ARG A 611 12.10 17.78 -7.93
C ARG A 611 10.79 17.06 -8.26
N ASP A 612 9.69 17.79 -8.33
CA ASP A 612 8.36 17.23 -8.63
C ASP A 612 8.32 16.61 -10.03
N ASN A 613 9.14 17.15 -10.94
CA ASN A 613 9.39 16.63 -12.28
C ASN A 613 10.56 15.64 -12.38
N ARG A 614 10.94 15.00 -11.26
CA ARG A 614 11.79 13.79 -11.20
C ARG A 614 13.24 13.96 -11.62
N LEU A 615 13.76 15.17 -11.53
CA LEU A 615 15.20 15.41 -11.70
C LEU A 615 15.94 14.99 -10.42
N ALA A 616 17.15 14.46 -10.57
CA ALA A 616 17.88 13.84 -9.46
C ALA A 616 18.77 14.82 -8.71
N ALA A 617 19.36 15.77 -9.44
CA ALA A 617 20.26 16.75 -8.88
C ALA A 617 20.22 18.07 -9.65
N VAL A 618 20.50 19.15 -8.95
CA VAL A 618 20.78 20.46 -9.53
C VAL A 618 21.99 21.08 -8.83
N LEU A 619 22.91 21.60 -9.63
CA LEU A 619 24.12 22.27 -9.18
C LEU A 619 24.13 23.70 -9.76
N PRO A 620 24.02 24.73 -8.92
CA PRO A 620 24.10 26.11 -9.38
C PRO A 620 25.57 26.51 -9.62
N LEU A 621 25.82 27.18 -10.75
CA LEU A 621 27.08 27.84 -11.08
C LEU A 621 26.78 29.30 -11.46
N VAL A 622 27.65 30.23 -11.09
CA VAL A 622 27.47 31.65 -11.42
C VAL A 622 28.63 32.13 -12.27
N ASP A 623 28.38 32.44 -13.54
CA ASP A 623 29.44 32.82 -14.48
C ASP A 623 30.04 34.21 -14.17
N SER A 624 31.10 34.59 -14.89
CA SER A 624 31.73 35.91 -14.80
C SER A 624 30.83 37.09 -15.17
N GLY A 625 29.72 36.83 -15.88
CA GLY A 625 28.69 37.82 -16.21
C GLY A 625 27.56 37.90 -15.18
N ASN A 626 27.72 37.28 -14.01
CA ASN A 626 26.69 37.18 -12.95
C ASN A 626 25.38 36.50 -13.42
N ARG A 627 25.46 35.62 -14.41
CA ARG A 627 24.34 34.75 -14.78
C ARG A 627 24.34 33.52 -13.89
N VAL A 628 23.16 33.15 -13.40
CA VAL A 628 22.98 31.91 -12.64
C VAL A 628 22.63 30.79 -13.63
N LEU A 629 23.52 29.81 -13.69
CA LEU A 629 23.39 28.58 -14.47
C LEU A 629 22.99 27.46 -13.52
N LEU A 630 21.98 26.68 -13.88
CA LEU A 630 21.61 25.48 -13.15
C LEU A 630 21.98 24.27 -14.01
N VAL A 631 22.99 23.52 -13.56
CA VAL A 631 23.33 22.22 -14.15
C VAL A 631 22.39 21.20 -13.54
N VAL A 632 21.50 20.65 -14.36
CA VAL A 632 20.44 19.73 -13.96
C VAL A 632 20.78 18.33 -14.46
N SER A 633 20.52 17.29 -13.67
CA SER A 633 20.77 15.92 -14.11
C SER A 633 19.81 14.89 -13.53
N VAL A 634 19.84 13.70 -14.14
CA VAL A 634 19.13 12.49 -13.67
C VAL A 634 20.05 11.52 -12.89
N ILE A 635 21.27 11.96 -12.59
CA ILE A 635 22.26 11.25 -11.77
C ILE A 635 22.74 12.14 -10.62
N GLY A 636 23.74 11.69 -9.86
CA GLY A 636 24.37 12.56 -8.87
C GLY A 636 25.36 13.52 -9.55
N LEU A 637 25.35 14.78 -9.15
CA LEU A 637 26.34 15.78 -9.60
C LEU A 637 27.47 15.95 -8.58
N PRO A 638 28.66 16.40 -9.01
CA PRO A 638 29.74 16.79 -8.09
C PRO A 638 29.24 17.85 -7.10
N GLU A 639 29.62 17.71 -5.83
CA GLU A 639 29.20 18.55 -4.68
C GLU A 639 27.70 18.57 -4.35
N ALA A 640 26.80 18.47 -5.32
CA ALA A 640 25.36 18.41 -5.08
C ALA A 640 24.87 17.01 -4.69
N GLY A 641 25.59 15.95 -5.07
CA GLY A 641 25.09 14.58 -4.93
C GLY A 641 23.74 14.42 -5.63
N ILE A 642 22.74 13.89 -4.93
CA ILE A 642 21.34 13.75 -5.40
C ILE A 642 20.41 14.66 -4.57
N ASN A 643 20.70 15.96 -4.52
CA ASN A 643 19.98 16.92 -3.68
C ASN A 643 18.48 17.13 -4.03
N LEU A 644 18.02 16.67 -5.19
CA LEU A 644 16.60 16.73 -5.54
C LEU A 644 15.84 15.44 -5.22
N ALA A 645 16.52 14.29 -5.10
CA ALA A 645 15.88 12.99 -5.01
C ALA A 645 16.49 12.09 -3.92
N GLU A 646 15.65 11.26 -3.28
CA GLU A 646 16.12 10.31 -2.24
C GLU A 646 17.14 9.29 -2.79
N ARG A 647 16.96 8.86 -4.04
CA ARG A 647 17.90 7.97 -4.74
C ARG A 647 17.99 8.38 -6.21
N ARG A 648 19.02 7.89 -6.91
CA ARG A 648 19.28 8.21 -8.32
C ARG A 648 18.05 7.90 -9.20
N ALA A 649 17.72 8.79 -10.13
CA ALA A 649 16.60 8.56 -11.05
C ALA A 649 16.89 7.47 -12.09
N THR A 650 18.17 7.30 -12.44
CA THR A 650 18.64 6.24 -13.34
C THR A 650 19.90 5.56 -12.84
N GLY A 651 20.13 4.33 -13.31
CA GLY A 651 21.39 3.64 -13.12
C GLY A 651 21.48 2.40 -13.99
N PHE A 652 22.71 2.09 -14.44
CA PHE A 652 22.99 1.02 -15.40
C PHE A 652 23.89 -0.03 -14.76
N ARG A 653 23.55 -1.30 -14.97
CA ARG A 653 24.34 -2.47 -14.61
C ARG A 653 24.61 -3.34 -15.82
N TRP A 654 25.84 -3.83 -15.92
CA TRP A 654 26.31 -4.63 -17.04
C TRP A 654 26.55 -6.08 -16.64
N TYR A 655 26.13 -6.98 -17.52
CA TYR A 655 26.36 -8.41 -17.41
C TYR A 655 26.81 -8.96 -18.75
N THR A 656 27.57 -10.06 -18.73
CA THR A 656 28.00 -10.78 -19.92
C THR A 656 27.57 -12.23 -19.83
N VAL A 657 27.16 -12.80 -20.97
CA VAL A 657 26.79 -14.21 -21.10
C VAL A 657 27.49 -14.80 -22.31
N GLY A 658 28.25 -15.89 -22.11
CA GLY A 658 28.86 -16.64 -23.21
C GLY A 658 27.83 -17.55 -23.89
N LEU A 659 27.63 -17.38 -25.20
CA LEU A 659 26.69 -18.16 -26.03
C LEU A 659 27.38 -19.18 -26.93
N GLY A 660 28.69 -19.39 -26.74
CA GLY A 660 29.53 -20.32 -27.52
C GLY A 660 31.02 -20.18 -27.19
N GLY A 661 31.33 -19.81 -25.94
CA GLY A 661 32.65 -19.42 -25.45
C GLY A 661 32.54 -18.82 -24.03
N ALA A 662 33.61 -18.23 -23.50
CA ALA A 662 33.59 -17.54 -22.21
C ALA A 662 32.89 -16.17 -22.29
N ALA A 663 32.26 -15.72 -21.19
CA ALA A 663 31.48 -14.48 -21.16
C ALA A 663 32.33 -13.19 -21.30
N GLY A 664 33.64 -13.25 -21.01
CA GLY A 664 34.48 -12.05 -20.94
C GLY A 664 34.22 -11.19 -19.69
N GLU A 665 35.13 -10.26 -19.42
CA GLU A 665 35.07 -9.35 -18.27
C GLU A 665 34.43 -8.01 -18.66
N ILE A 666 33.61 -7.46 -17.76
CA ILE A 666 32.99 -6.14 -17.94
C ILE A 666 32.90 -5.43 -16.59
N LYS A 667 33.18 -4.13 -16.55
CA LYS A 667 32.90 -3.33 -15.34
C LYS A 667 31.39 -3.19 -15.18
N ALA A 668 30.90 -3.59 -14.02
CA ALA A 668 29.48 -3.85 -13.80
C ALA A 668 28.56 -2.61 -13.73
N VAL A 669 29.07 -1.38 -13.62
CA VAL A 669 28.25 -0.19 -13.32
C VAL A 669 28.64 1.01 -14.17
N GLY A 670 27.64 1.79 -14.61
CA GLY A 670 27.77 3.05 -15.37
C GLY A 670 27.12 2.96 -16.74
N SER A 671 26.79 4.09 -17.38
CA SER A 671 26.20 4.08 -18.75
C SER A 671 27.20 3.70 -19.84
N ARG A 672 28.50 3.81 -19.56
CA ARG A 672 29.61 3.43 -20.44
C ARG A 672 30.54 2.48 -19.69
N THR A 673 31.02 1.44 -20.37
CA THR A 673 31.97 0.47 -19.82
C THR A 673 32.81 -0.16 -20.93
N VAL A 674 33.72 -1.05 -20.58
CA VAL A 674 34.59 -1.77 -21.51
C VAL A 674 34.40 -3.27 -21.31
N LEU A 675 34.05 -3.96 -22.39
CA LEU A 675 34.05 -5.41 -22.48
C LEU A 675 35.46 -5.90 -22.85
N ARG A 676 35.97 -6.91 -22.14
CA ARG A 676 37.21 -7.62 -22.45
C ARG A 676 36.93 -9.11 -22.64
N PRO A 677 36.74 -9.60 -23.87
CA PRO A 677 36.49 -11.01 -24.12
C PRO A 677 37.71 -11.88 -23.77
N THR A 678 37.49 -13.03 -23.12
CA THR A 678 38.58 -13.92 -22.71
C THR A 678 38.80 -15.13 -23.62
N ALA A 679 37.83 -15.46 -24.48
CA ALA A 679 37.92 -16.56 -25.44
C ALA A 679 37.16 -16.23 -26.75
N PRO A 680 37.49 -16.87 -27.89
CA PRO A 680 36.69 -16.81 -29.10
C PRO A 680 35.27 -17.35 -28.86
N GLY A 681 34.29 -16.84 -29.62
CA GLY A 681 32.89 -17.26 -29.54
C GLY A 681 31.91 -16.10 -29.68
N LEU A 682 30.70 -16.28 -29.14
CA LEU A 682 29.67 -15.24 -29.11
C LEU A 682 29.41 -14.81 -27.66
N VAL A 683 29.42 -13.50 -27.40
CA VAL A 683 29.09 -12.92 -26.09
C VAL A 683 27.84 -12.07 -26.23
N ALA A 684 26.87 -12.30 -25.35
CA ALA A 684 25.74 -11.39 -25.14
C ALA A 684 26.08 -10.40 -24.03
N VAL A 685 26.06 -9.12 -24.35
CA VAL A 685 26.23 -8.02 -23.40
C VAL A 685 24.84 -7.54 -23.01
N VAL A 686 24.51 -7.67 -21.73
CA VAL A 686 23.21 -7.31 -21.18
C VAL A 686 23.35 -6.06 -20.32
N ALA A 687 22.57 -5.04 -20.64
CA ALA A 687 22.38 -3.88 -19.78
C ALA A 687 21.05 -4.02 -19.05
N LEU A 688 21.11 -4.02 -17.71
CA LEU A 688 19.96 -3.81 -16.84
C LEU A 688 20.00 -2.39 -16.32
N SER A 689 18.92 -1.66 -16.48
CA SER A 689 18.82 -0.30 -16.01
C SER A 689 17.51 -0.08 -15.27
N TYR A 690 17.47 0.84 -14.33
CA TYR A 690 16.21 1.32 -13.76
C TYR A 690 15.98 2.77 -14.16
N VAL A 691 14.71 3.14 -14.24
CA VAL A 691 14.21 4.47 -14.60
C VAL A 691 13.07 4.74 -13.64
N ARG A 692 13.24 5.75 -12.79
CA ARG A 692 12.21 6.15 -11.86
C ARG A 692 11.28 7.17 -12.48
N THR A 693 10.02 6.80 -12.56
CA THR A 693 8.94 7.61 -13.15
C THR A 693 8.00 8.18 -12.08
N GLY A 694 8.35 8.01 -10.80
CA GLY A 694 7.48 8.34 -9.66
C GLY A 694 6.67 7.14 -9.16
N ARG A 695 6.77 5.99 -9.84
CA ARG A 695 6.30 4.69 -9.37
C ARG A 695 7.24 4.11 -8.31
N THR A 696 6.84 2.99 -7.71
CA THR A 696 7.62 2.28 -6.68
C THR A 696 8.78 1.51 -7.30
N ASP A 697 9.89 1.32 -6.58
CA ASP A 697 10.94 0.41 -7.07
C ASP A 697 10.42 -1.06 -7.04
N PRO A 698 10.98 -1.99 -7.84
CA PRO A 698 10.63 -3.40 -7.72
C PRO A 698 10.88 -3.91 -6.30
N TYR A 699 9.93 -4.67 -5.74
CA TYR A 699 9.93 -5.10 -4.34
C TYR A 699 9.83 -3.94 -3.33
N GLU A 700 9.19 -2.83 -3.70
CA GLU A 700 8.82 -1.73 -2.80
C GLU A 700 7.30 -1.51 -2.87
N PHE A 701 6.70 -1.09 -1.75
CA PHE A 701 5.42 -0.36 -1.82
C PHE A 701 5.50 0.92 -1.02
N ARG A 702 4.76 1.93 -1.49
CA ARG A 702 4.68 3.25 -0.86
C ARG A 702 3.37 3.43 -0.14
N VAL A 703 3.47 4.08 1.02
CA VAL A 703 2.32 4.50 1.82
C VAL A 703 2.26 6.02 1.76
N GLU A 704 1.14 6.54 1.28
CA GLU A 704 0.93 7.98 1.05
C GLU A 704 -0.32 8.47 1.77
N LEU A 705 -0.34 9.77 2.09
CA LEU A 705 -1.49 10.51 2.59
C LEU A 705 -1.80 11.68 1.65
N PRO A 706 -3.06 12.18 1.63
CA PRO A 706 -3.39 13.41 0.91
C PRO A 706 -2.64 14.63 1.47
N ASP A 707 -2.29 15.56 0.58
CA ASP A 707 -1.62 16.81 0.96
C ASP A 707 -2.41 17.58 2.03
N GLY A 708 -1.70 18.22 2.96
CA GLY A 708 -2.30 18.99 4.06
C GLY A 708 -2.79 18.16 5.25
N VAL A 709 -2.67 16.83 5.21
CA VAL A 709 -2.95 15.96 6.35
C VAL A 709 -1.67 15.75 7.16
N ALA A 710 -1.67 16.17 8.42
CA ALA A 710 -0.57 15.93 9.35
C ALA A 710 -0.86 14.77 10.31
N LEU A 711 0.20 14.05 10.66
CA LEU A 711 0.25 12.96 11.63
C LEU A 711 0.95 13.45 12.88
N THR A 712 0.30 13.36 14.03
CA THR A 712 0.98 13.56 15.30
C THR A 712 2.04 12.47 15.52
N LEU A 713 3.04 12.72 16.38
CA LEU A 713 4.05 11.72 16.75
C LEU A 713 3.46 10.37 17.17
N ALA A 714 2.36 10.37 17.94
CA ALA A 714 1.69 9.14 18.37
C ALA A 714 1.03 8.39 17.20
N GLN A 715 0.43 9.12 16.24
CA GLN A 715 -0.15 8.53 15.04
C GLN A 715 0.95 7.98 14.11
N TYR A 716 2.06 8.70 13.94
CA TYR A 716 3.22 8.23 13.21
C TYR A 716 3.83 6.96 13.84
N GLU A 717 4.00 6.93 15.17
CA GLU A 717 4.48 5.75 15.91
C GLU A 717 3.58 4.53 15.67
N ARG A 718 2.26 4.73 15.76
CA ARG A 718 1.26 3.69 15.47
C ARG A 718 1.39 3.19 14.03
N LEU A 719 1.55 4.09 13.06
CA LEU A 719 1.70 3.74 11.65
C LEU A 719 2.95 2.88 11.40
N MET A 720 4.09 3.29 11.95
CA MET A 720 5.34 2.54 11.77
C MET A 720 5.27 1.15 12.40
N ASN A 721 4.61 0.99 13.56
CA ASN A 721 4.37 -0.31 14.17
C ASN A 721 3.42 -1.20 13.35
N VAL A 722 2.37 -0.63 12.77
CA VAL A 722 1.45 -1.33 11.85
C VAL A 722 2.21 -1.83 10.63
N LEU A 723 2.95 -0.94 9.96
CA LEU A 723 3.70 -1.26 8.74
C LEU A 723 4.80 -2.28 9.01
N SER A 724 5.54 -2.15 10.11
CA SER A 724 6.53 -3.15 10.52
C SER A 724 5.92 -4.53 10.76
N ARG A 725 4.68 -4.60 11.27
CA ARG A 725 3.98 -5.86 11.50
C ARG A 725 3.52 -6.55 10.21
N VAL A 726 3.17 -5.77 9.19
CA VAL A 726 2.65 -6.25 7.91
C VAL A 726 3.66 -6.15 6.77
N CYS A 727 4.96 -6.05 7.09
CA CYS A 727 6.02 -6.04 6.08
C CYS A 727 6.21 -7.45 5.48
N PRO A 728 5.98 -7.64 4.17
CA PRO A 728 6.32 -8.89 3.50
C PRO A 728 7.84 -9.13 3.51
N LEU A 729 8.26 -10.40 3.48
CA LEU A 729 9.67 -10.74 3.39
C LEU A 729 10.24 -10.27 2.04
N GLY A 730 11.36 -9.55 2.08
CA GLY A 730 12.06 -9.09 0.87
C GLY A 730 11.42 -7.88 0.19
N VAL A 731 10.39 -7.27 0.79
CA VAL A 731 9.74 -6.06 0.28
C VAL A 731 10.06 -4.88 1.19
N GLU A 732 10.44 -3.75 0.60
CA GLU A 732 10.67 -2.49 1.30
C GLU A 732 9.37 -1.68 1.43
N ILE A 733 9.12 -1.14 2.62
CA ILE A 733 8.03 -0.17 2.83
C ILE A 733 8.63 1.23 2.79
N ASN A 734 8.34 1.96 1.72
CA ASN A 734 8.80 3.32 1.58
C ASN A 734 7.78 4.29 2.21
N THR A 735 8.19 4.92 3.31
CA THR A 735 7.43 5.96 4.02
C THR A 735 8.12 7.33 3.97
N TYR A 736 9.01 7.55 2.99
CA TYR A 736 9.79 8.78 2.87
C TYR A 736 8.91 10.02 2.77
N ALA A 737 7.90 10.02 1.89
CA ALA A 737 6.96 11.14 1.74
C ALA A 737 6.25 11.46 3.06
N LEU A 738 5.78 10.44 3.79
CA LEU A 738 5.15 10.63 5.09
C LEU A 738 6.06 11.33 6.09
N ARG A 739 7.32 10.88 6.20
CA ARG A 739 8.30 11.44 7.14
C ARG A 739 8.70 12.88 6.83
N ARG A 740 8.53 13.28 5.58
CA ARG A 740 8.97 14.58 5.08
C ARG A 740 7.84 15.60 5.12
N ASP A 741 6.66 15.19 4.67
CA ASP A 741 5.59 16.13 4.31
C ASP A 741 4.33 15.95 5.19
N HIS A 742 4.31 14.96 6.11
CA HIS A 742 3.12 14.66 6.91
C HIS A 742 3.35 14.47 8.41
N VAL A 743 4.56 14.56 8.96
CA VAL A 743 4.75 14.41 10.42
C VAL A 743 4.74 15.77 11.10
N ASP A 744 3.80 15.96 12.02
CA ASP A 744 3.73 17.13 12.89
C ASP A 744 4.41 16.79 14.22
N LEU A 745 5.53 17.47 14.47
CA LEU A 745 6.41 17.25 15.61
C LEU A 745 5.92 17.97 16.87
N ASP A 746 5.35 19.17 16.72
CA ASP A 746 4.98 20.06 17.82
C ASP A 746 3.48 20.07 18.14
N GLY A 747 2.67 19.41 17.32
CA GLY A 747 1.22 19.32 17.47
C GLY A 747 0.48 20.57 17.03
N ASP A 748 1.11 21.44 16.24
CA ASP A 748 0.54 22.71 15.76
C ASP A 748 -0.24 22.56 14.44
N GLY A 749 -0.30 21.34 13.90
CA GLY A 749 -0.95 21.00 12.64
C GLY A 749 -0.09 21.24 11.41
N VAL A 750 1.17 21.67 11.56
CA VAL A 750 2.11 21.90 10.47
C VAL A 750 3.06 20.71 10.36
N ALA A 751 3.18 20.17 9.15
CA ALA A 751 4.12 19.08 8.90
C ALA A 751 5.56 19.60 8.79
N GLU A 752 6.46 18.96 9.52
CA GLU A 752 7.89 19.26 9.54
C GLU A 752 8.70 18.04 9.08
N PRO A 753 9.72 18.22 8.21
CA PRO A 753 10.53 17.11 7.77
C PRO A 753 11.34 16.49 8.91
N LEU A 754 11.15 15.19 9.16
CA LEU A 754 11.98 14.45 10.11
C LEU A 754 13.44 14.45 9.67
N ARG A 755 14.34 14.77 10.60
CA ARG A 755 15.79 14.65 10.37
C ARG A 755 16.16 13.18 10.08
N PRO A 756 17.17 12.90 9.24
CA PRO A 756 17.54 11.53 8.86
C PRO A 756 17.82 10.58 10.02
N ALA A 757 18.35 11.10 11.15
CA ALA A 757 18.64 10.32 12.35
C ALA A 757 17.36 9.79 13.03
N VAL A 758 16.32 10.63 13.12
CA VAL A 758 15.03 10.32 13.76
C VAL A 758 14.09 9.60 12.80
N ALA A 759 14.16 9.93 11.51
CA ALA A 759 13.32 9.39 10.45
C ALA A 759 13.39 7.85 10.31
N ARG A 760 14.41 7.18 10.87
CA ARG A 760 14.58 5.73 10.78
C ARG A 760 14.27 4.99 12.08
N THR A 761 13.95 5.71 13.15
CA THR A 761 13.80 5.15 14.50
C THR A 761 12.42 5.46 15.06
N PHE A 762 11.74 4.43 15.55
CA PHE A 762 10.47 4.56 16.27
C PHE A 762 10.45 3.54 17.41
N ARG A 763 9.70 3.82 18.47
CA ARG A 763 9.54 2.87 19.58
C ARG A 763 8.66 1.69 19.14
N GLN A 764 9.20 0.48 19.28
CA GLN A 764 8.48 -0.74 18.93
C GLN A 764 7.52 -1.12 20.05
N TYR A 765 6.24 -1.33 19.72
CA TYR A 765 5.22 -1.72 20.70
C TYR A 765 5.45 -3.10 21.27
N ARG A 766 5.92 -4.03 20.42
CA ARG A 766 6.23 -5.39 20.82
C ARG A 766 7.70 -5.51 21.15
N GLN A 767 8.00 -5.77 22.41
CA GLN A 767 9.36 -6.09 22.82
C GLN A 767 9.76 -7.45 22.27
N ARG A 768 11.00 -7.57 21.81
CA ARG A 768 11.57 -8.87 21.48
C ARG A 768 11.57 -9.68 22.77
N ARG A 769 10.78 -10.77 22.83
CA ARG A 769 10.89 -11.72 23.93
C ARG A 769 12.35 -12.14 23.99
N ALA A 770 13.04 -11.76 25.06
CA ALA A 770 14.32 -12.35 25.37
C ALA A 770 14.09 -13.87 25.37
N ARG A 771 14.84 -14.60 24.54
CA ARG A 771 14.88 -16.06 24.65
C ARG A 771 15.43 -16.35 26.04
N GLY A 772 14.54 -16.69 26.98
CA GLY A 772 14.84 -17.27 28.28
C GLY A 772 15.93 -16.58 29.09
N VAL A 773 15.57 -15.54 29.84
CA VAL A 773 16.11 -15.38 31.19
C VAL A 773 14.90 -15.18 32.09
N TYR A 774 14.49 -16.25 32.76
CA TYR A 774 13.68 -16.14 33.97
C TYR A 774 14.63 -15.61 35.05
N ASP A 775 14.72 -14.29 35.20
CA ASP A 775 15.22 -13.75 36.46
C ASP A 775 14.07 -13.84 37.47
N GLN A 776 14.29 -14.73 38.43
CA GLN A 776 13.47 -14.85 39.62
C GLN A 776 13.55 -13.54 40.42
N LEU A 777 12.41 -12.89 40.60
CA LEU A 777 12.12 -12.09 41.78
C LEU A 777 10.72 -12.43 42.26
#